data_AF-A0A1W9GGC8-F1
#
_entry.id   AF-A0A1W9GGC8-F1
#
_cell.length_a   1.000
_cell.length_b   1.000
_cell.length_c   1.000
_cell.angle_alpha   90.00
_cell.angle_beta   90.00
_cell.angle_gamma   90.00
#
_symmetry.space_group_name_H-M   'P 1'
#
loop_
_entity.id
_entity.type
_entity.pdbx_description
1 polymer ?
#
loop_
_entity_poly.entity_id
_entity_poly.type
_entity_poly.pdbx_seq_one_letter_code
_entity_poly.pdbx_strand_id
1 'polypeptide(L)'
;MFGNILERWNACVGTNQASVCEVEWADAGIVIGIGLAILLFVKLRRTLLILRARSFTPAFSRLLSSWVKTNDYTQEAFFKADGADETTAARRRNALDRLAGYFQTHHPKSIAWGNEIREGLSDLRFTDAGRVPFPFARVMREKFNLCSVVTASQGPMLRDLDGHWSLDVTGSYGVNIAGYDQYKVWMERGWELVKDLGPVLGPLHPIVAENIALLKSISKLDEVSFHMSGTEAVMAAIRLARFNTGRKSIVCFAGAYHGWWDGVQPGLGSERAIKDCITLKDVNPASLAAIRRMKRDIAGVVVNPIQSFHPNSPPPSDAILLTSDIRKTQDAHAPYAEWLRQLREVCTACDIPLIFDEVYSGFRLAPGGAQEYFGVQADLVVYGKSVGGGLPVGVCCGRKDLMRRFDPEHPMRLAYVIGTFSAHPHVMGAMNEFLRWATEPQTAQQYDAANEQCAAWAASINKDFAERSLPLRIVNLATVWTILFQQPGRYNWLLQYYLRAEGVTLSWVGTGRCLSNMAFTAEHYDALEAKLVAAASRMMLDGWWLEGLEQPERRKAMKSRLTREMIGSIVQIPKPLRTFYSEVMRRKHDDHVASHSHPLNQLFHLLSSSVFIYCYFLIFTDLTTAVTASLAALFVRQFGHAIVEPPCHDQEKLLLGFNTPNKTMIVTAYSAIPIANMLAAGSWALATFLDKWPTIAQQWWGLTLVVVFGRVAYLAWLHDFRISMVWFVKLITDPFTDIKAYVPKSAREWRAFLPPYAVSEASPKH
;
A
#
# COMPACT_ATOMS: atom_id res chain seq x y z
N MET A 1 -4.60 -50.10 0.56
CA MET A 1 -3.12 -50.01 0.54
C MET A 1 -2.55 -49.74 1.93
N PHE A 2 -2.84 -48.59 2.56
CA PHE A 2 -2.38 -48.27 3.94
C PHE A 2 -2.89 -49.26 5.01
N GLY A 3 -4.13 -49.75 4.89
CA GLY A 3 -4.71 -50.76 5.78
C GLY A 3 -3.93 -52.08 5.79
N ASN A 4 -3.56 -52.60 4.62
CA ASN A 4 -2.80 -53.85 4.50
C ASN A 4 -1.37 -53.75 5.07
N ILE A 5 -0.74 -52.57 5.00
CA ILE A 5 0.60 -52.33 5.56
C ILE A 5 0.53 -52.28 7.09
N LEU A 6 -0.49 -51.62 7.65
CA LEU A 6 -0.74 -51.54 9.10
C LEU A 6 -1.12 -52.90 9.70
N GLU A 7 -1.93 -53.70 9.00
CA GLU A 7 -2.26 -55.07 9.42
C GLU A 7 -1.02 -55.97 9.46
N ARG A 8 -0.12 -55.87 8.46
CA ARG A 8 1.16 -56.61 8.45
C ARG A 8 2.10 -56.18 9.57
N TRP A 9 2.20 -54.88 9.83
CA TRP A 9 3.02 -54.36 10.95
C TRP A 9 2.48 -54.78 12.32
N ASN A 10 1.16 -54.72 12.53
CA ASN A 10 0.52 -55.17 13.78
C ASN A 10 0.65 -56.68 13.98
N ALA A 11 0.65 -57.47 12.91
CA ALA A 11 0.93 -58.91 12.97
C ALA A 11 2.38 -59.20 13.41
N CYS A 12 3.37 -58.39 13.00
CA CYS A 12 4.77 -58.55 13.44
C CYS A 12 4.99 -58.22 14.93
N VAL A 13 4.29 -57.21 15.49
CA VAL A 13 4.49 -56.79 16.89
C VAL A 13 3.92 -57.81 17.89
N GLY A 14 3.04 -58.72 17.45
CA GLY A 14 2.40 -59.74 18.28
C GLY A 14 3.10 -61.11 18.33
N THR A 15 4.09 -61.40 17.50
CA THR A 15 4.66 -62.75 17.37
C THR A 15 6.19 -62.78 17.44
N ASN A 16 6.74 -63.52 18.40
CA ASN A 16 8.17 -63.72 18.64
C ASN A 16 8.87 -64.66 17.61
N GLN A 17 8.41 -64.67 16.34
CA GLN A 17 8.97 -65.49 15.26
C GLN A 17 9.57 -64.59 14.17
N ALA A 18 10.89 -64.69 13.98
CA ALA A 18 11.65 -63.88 13.03
C ALA A 18 11.35 -64.17 11.53
N SER A 19 10.66 -65.27 11.22
CA SER A 19 10.41 -65.73 9.84
C SER A 19 9.16 -65.14 9.16
N VAL A 20 8.38 -64.30 9.85
CA VAL A 20 7.12 -63.72 9.32
C VAL A 20 7.25 -62.22 8.99
N CYS A 21 8.39 -61.60 9.29
CA CYS A 21 8.59 -60.17 9.14
C CYS A 21 9.49 -59.81 7.94
N GLU A 22 9.01 -60.06 6.71
CA GLU A 22 9.56 -59.44 5.50
C GLU A 22 8.92 -58.06 5.30
N VAL A 23 9.33 -57.07 6.10
CA VAL A 23 9.09 -55.67 5.76
C VAL A 23 10.13 -55.29 4.72
N GLU A 24 9.77 -55.33 3.44
CA GLU A 24 10.66 -54.90 2.36
C GLU A 24 11.01 -53.41 2.54
N TRP A 25 12.27 -53.04 2.26
CA TRP A 25 12.72 -51.64 2.29
C TRP A 25 11.83 -50.68 1.45
N ALA A 26 11.10 -51.23 0.48
CA ALA A 26 10.09 -50.52 -0.31
C ALA A 26 8.91 -50.01 0.54
N ASP A 27 8.40 -50.80 1.50
CA ASP A 27 7.29 -50.41 2.36
C ASP A 27 7.68 -49.30 3.34
N ALA A 28 8.89 -49.40 3.92
CA ALA A 28 9.47 -48.32 4.73
C ALA A 28 9.68 -47.03 3.90
N GLY A 29 10.12 -47.18 2.65
CA GLY A 29 10.27 -46.07 1.70
C GLY A 29 8.96 -45.37 1.37
N ILE A 30 7.86 -46.12 1.20
CA ILE A 30 6.52 -45.57 0.96
C ILE A 30 6.00 -44.81 2.19
N VAL A 31 6.14 -45.37 3.40
CA VAL A 31 5.71 -44.71 4.64
C VAL A 31 6.51 -43.43 4.89
N ILE A 32 7.83 -43.46 4.71
CA ILE A 32 8.69 -42.27 4.81
C ILE A 32 8.34 -41.23 3.74
N GLY A 33 8.12 -41.67 2.49
CA GLY A 33 7.74 -40.81 1.38
C GLY A 33 6.40 -40.11 1.60
N ILE A 34 5.39 -40.84 2.08
CA ILE A 34 4.08 -40.28 2.45
C ILE A 34 4.20 -39.35 3.66
N GLY A 35 4.97 -39.73 4.67
CA GLY A 35 5.25 -38.87 5.84
C GLY A 35 5.91 -37.55 5.44
N LEU A 36 6.92 -37.59 4.57
CA LEU A 36 7.57 -36.39 4.02
C LEU A 36 6.60 -35.57 3.16
N ALA A 37 5.78 -36.20 2.33
CA ALA A 37 4.78 -35.52 1.52
C ALA A 37 3.72 -34.82 2.38
N ILE A 38 3.24 -35.46 3.46
CA ILE A 38 2.32 -34.87 4.43
C ILE A 38 2.99 -33.69 5.15
N LEU A 39 4.23 -33.86 5.63
CA LEU A 39 4.98 -32.78 6.28
C LEU A 39 5.19 -31.59 5.34
N LEU A 40 5.55 -31.85 4.08
CA LEU A 40 5.72 -30.83 3.06
C LEU A 40 4.39 -30.16 2.72
N PHE A 41 3.30 -30.91 2.61
CA PHE A 41 1.96 -30.38 2.39
C PHE A 41 1.49 -29.51 3.56
N VAL A 42 1.69 -29.95 4.80
CA VAL A 42 1.36 -29.17 6.01
C VAL A 42 2.21 -27.90 6.07
N LYS A 43 3.51 -27.99 5.79
CA LYS A 43 4.42 -26.83 5.74
C LYS A 43 4.02 -25.85 4.63
N LEU A 44 3.70 -26.35 3.44
CA LEU A 44 3.27 -25.55 2.30
C LEU A 44 1.92 -24.88 2.59
N ARG A 45 0.93 -25.62 3.09
CA ARG A 45 -0.38 -25.10 3.48
C ARG A 45 -0.25 -24.04 4.57
N ARG A 46 0.54 -24.28 5.61
CA ARG A 46 0.82 -23.29 6.68
C ARG A 46 1.45 -22.02 6.08
N THR A 47 2.42 -22.18 5.19
CA THR A 47 3.08 -21.07 4.50
C THR A 47 2.08 -20.27 3.67
N LEU A 48 1.27 -20.91 2.83
CA LEU A 48 0.24 -20.25 2.00
C LEU A 48 -0.79 -19.49 2.85
N LEU A 49 -1.23 -20.05 3.97
CA LEU A 49 -2.17 -19.38 4.88
C LEU A 49 -1.55 -18.16 5.56
N ILE A 50 -0.26 -18.22 5.93
CA ILE A 50 0.47 -17.06 6.47
C ILE A 50 0.67 -16.01 5.39
N LEU A 51 1.00 -16.40 4.15
CA LEU A 51 1.17 -15.49 3.02
C LEU A 51 -0.10 -14.68 2.73
N ARG A 52 -1.30 -15.27 2.90
CA ARG A 52 -2.58 -14.54 2.77
C ARG A 52 -2.72 -13.39 3.77
N ALA A 53 -2.16 -13.54 4.96
CA ALA A 53 -2.19 -12.55 6.04
C ALA A 53 -1.08 -11.51 5.94
N ARG A 54 0.03 -11.82 5.26
CA ARG A 54 1.15 -10.89 5.11
C ARG A 54 0.79 -9.67 4.28
N SER A 55 1.33 -8.53 4.69
CA SER A 55 1.36 -7.34 3.86
C SER A 55 2.66 -7.29 3.07
N PHE A 56 2.57 -7.32 1.74
CA PHE A 56 3.72 -7.19 0.86
C PHE A 56 4.05 -5.75 0.51
N THR A 57 3.20 -4.79 0.89
CA THR A 57 3.39 -3.37 0.60
C THR A 57 4.75 -2.84 1.07
N PRO A 58 5.24 -3.13 2.30
CA PRO A 58 6.55 -2.65 2.73
C PRO A 58 7.68 -3.21 1.87
N ALA A 59 7.70 -4.53 1.67
CA ALA A 59 8.73 -5.20 0.87
C ALA A 59 8.72 -4.71 -0.59
N PHE A 60 7.54 -4.55 -1.19
CA PHE A 60 7.39 -4.06 -2.56
C PHE A 60 7.80 -2.59 -2.68
N SER A 61 7.42 -1.74 -1.72
CA SER A 61 7.81 -0.32 -1.71
C SER A 61 9.32 -0.13 -1.66
N ARG A 62 10.02 -0.90 -0.83
CA ARG A 62 11.49 -0.91 -0.76
C ARG A 62 12.16 -1.48 -2.01
N LEU A 63 11.57 -2.51 -2.63
CA LEU A 63 12.10 -3.07 -3.87
C LEU A 63 11.96 -2.05 -5.02
N LEU A 64 10.81 -1.38 -5.09
CA LEU A 64 10.55 -0.35 -6.09
C LEU A 64 11.35 0.94 -5.87
N SER A 65 11.71 1.28 -4.63
CA SER A 65 12.37 2.58 -4.36
C SER A 65 13.69 2.75 -5.09
N SER A 66 14.44 1.66 -5.35
CA SER A 66 15.67 1.72 -6.15
C SER A 66 15.44 1.79 -7.66
N TRP A 67 14.20 1.56 -8.13
CA TRP A 67 13.84 1.52 -9.55
C TRP A 67 13.15 2.81 -9.98
N VAL A 68 12.46 3.49 -9.06
CA VAL A 68 11.79 4.76 -9.32
C VAL A 68 12.85 5.85 -9.49
N LYS A 69 13.01 6.33 -10.73
CA LYS A 69 13.78 7.53 -11.03
C LYS A 69 12.89 8.77 -11.06
N THR A 70 13.43 9.91 -10.64
CA THR A 70 12.76 11.20 -10.70
C THR A 70 12.54 11.62 -12.15
N ASN A 71 11.28 11.64 -12.59
CA ASN A 71 10.86 12.36 -13.79
C ASN A 71 10.14 13.63 -13.34
N ASP A 72 10.89 14.73 -13.21
CA ASP A 72 10.31 16.04 -12.95
C ASP A 72 9.45 16.48 -14.14
N TYR A 73 8.29 17.06 -13.87
CA TYR A 73 7.51 17.71 -14.91
C TYR A 73 8.27 18.92 -15.47
N THR A 74 8.10 19.15 -16.78
CA THR A 74 8.40 20.46 -17.38
C THR A 74 7.46 21.50 -16.76
N GLN A 75 7.83 22.79 -16.83
CA GLN A 75 6.95 23.84 -16.29
C GLN A 75 5.55 23.81 -16.91
N GLU A 76 5.44 23.43 -18.19
CA GLU A 76 4.13 23.28 -18.84
C GLU A 76 3.36 22.04 -18.35
N ALA A 77 4.04 20.89 -18.28
CA ALA A 77 3.41 19.64 -17.81
C ALA A 77 2.96 19.74 -16.35
N PHE A 78 3.65 20.54 -15.53
CA PHE A 78 3.31 20.79 -14.13
C PHE A 78 1.89 21.29 -13.98
N PHE A 79 1.42 22.23 -14.82
CA PHE A 79 0.11 22.86 -14.67
C PHE A 79 -1.03 22.08 -15.35
N LYS A 80 -0.70 21.05 -16.15
CA LYS A 80 -1.63 20.21 -16.92
C LYS A 80 -1.58 18.74 -16.51
N ALA A 81 -1.12 18.41 -15.30
CA ALA A 81 -0.93 17.03 -14.87
C ALA A 81 -2.24 16.24 -14.79
N ASP A 82 -3.35 16.93 -14.53
CA ASP A 82 -4.73 16.42 -14.52
C ASP A 82 -5.47 16.58 -15.85
N GLY A 83 -4.82 17.11 -16.89
CA GLY A 83 -5.42 17.33 -18.21
C GLY A 83 -6.22 18.63 -18.34
N ALA A 84 -5.91 19.64 -17.52
CA ALA A 84 -6.45 21.00 -17.66
C ALA A 84 -6.11 21.64 -19.03
N ASP A 85 -6.97 22.56 -19.48
CA ASP A 85 -6.75 23.38 -20.68
C ASP A 85 -5.71 24.49 -20.46
N GLU A 86 -5.34 25.20 -21.53
CA GLU A 86 -4.33 26.27 -21.45
C GLU A 86 -4.79 27.44 -20.57
N THR A 87 -6.07 27.79 -20.62
CA THR A 87 -6.64 28.88 -19.80
C THR A 87 -6.50 28.59 -18.31
N THR A 88 -6.82 27.36 -17.89
CA THR A 88 -6.68 26.90 -16.51
C THR A 88 -5.19 26.79 -16.14
N ALA A 89 -4.34 26.28 -17.03
CA ALA A 89 -2.91 26.19 -16.79
C ALA A 89 -2.27 27.58 -16.58
N ALA A 90 -2.66 28.58 -17.36
CA ALA A 90 -2.22 29.97 -17.19
C ALA A 90 -2.70 30.56 -15.86
N ARG A 91 -3.97 30.32 -15.48
CA ARG A 91 -4.52 30.73 -14.18
C ARG A 91 -3.71 30.16 -13.02
N ARG A 92 -3.41 28.86 -13.06
CA ARG A 92 -2.61 28.16 -12.05
C ARG A 92 -1.18 28.70 -11.95
N ARG A 93 -0.57 29.07 -13.08
CA ARG A 93 0.77 29.69 -13.12
C ARG A 93 0.78 31.02 -12.37
N ASN A 94 -0.15 31.91 -12.70
CA ASN A 94 -0.31 33.20 -12.02
C ASN A 94 -0.62 33.02 -10.53
N ALA A 95 -1.44 32.02 -10.17
CA ALA A 95 -1.74 31.69 -8.79
C ALA A 95 -0.50 31.27 -7.99
N LEU A 96 0.33 30.40 -8.58
CA LEU A 96 1.56 29.92 -7.95
C LEU A 96 2.58 31.04 -7.77
N ASP A 97 2.73 31.92 -8.77
CA ASP A 97 3.61 33.08 -8.71
C ASP A 97 3.16 34.08 -7.63
N ARG A 98 1.85 34.33 -7.54
CA ARG A 98 1.27 35.17 -6.49
C ARG A 98 1.50 34.59 -5.09
N LEU A 99 1.34 33.28 -4.93
CA LEU A 99 1.56 32.61 -3.64
C LEU A 99 3.05 32.61 -3.25
N ALA A 100 3.95 32.40 -4.21
CA ALA A 100 5.39 32.52 -3.97
C ALA A 100 5.79 33.95 -3.60
N GLY A 101 5.26 34.95 -4.32
CA GLY A 101 5.47 36.37 -4.02
C GLY A 101 4.98 36.75 -2.63
N TYR A 102 3.81 36.23 -2.21
CA TYR A 102 3.31 36.43 -0.84
C TYR A 102 4.35 36.00 0.21
N PHE A 103 4.90 34.79 0.10
CA PHE A 103 5.87 34.30 1.07
C PHE A 103 7.20 35.08 1.03
N GLN A 104 7.65 35.50 -0.16
CA GLN A 104 8.85 36.34 -0.28
C GLN A 104 8.68 37.71 0.40
N THR A 105 7.49 38.30 0.31
CA THR A 105 7.17 39.58 0.95
C THR A 105 6.97 39.46 2.45
N HIS A 106 6.28 38.40 2.91
CA HIS A 106 5.87 38.28 4.32
C HIS A 106 6.84 37.45 5.17
N HIS A 107 7.69 36.61 4.59
CA HIS A 107 8.63 35.79 5.37
C HIS A 107 10.10 35.91 4.90
N PRO A 108 10.62 37.11 4.61
CA PRO A 108 11.96 37.29 4.07
C PRO A 108 13.05 36.78 5.03
N LYS A 109 12.90 36.95 6.34
CA LYS A 109 13.90 36.50 7.32
C LYS A 109 13.90 34.98 7.45
N SER A 110 12.73 34.37 7.54
CA SER A 110 12.59 32.91 7.60
C SER A 110 13.15 32.22 6.36
N ILE A 111 12.95 32.82 5.18
CA ILE A 111 13.54 32.35 3.92
C ILE A 111 15.06 32.50 3.90
N ALA A 112 15.58 33.68 4.26
CA ALA A 112 17.02 33.93 4.29
C ALA A 112 17.74 32.97 5.24
N TRP A 113 17.23 32.83 6.47
CA TRP A 113 17.76 31.90 7.47
C TRP A 113 17.73 30.45 6.98
N GLY A 114 16.61 30.03 6.39
CA GLY A 114 16.46 28.69 5.84
C GLY A 114 17.45 28.38 4.72
N ASN A 115 17.83 29.36 3.90
CA ASN A 115 18.82 29.20 2.83
C ASN A 115 20.24 29.09 3.40
N GLU A 116 20.57 29.85 4.43
CA GLU A 116 21.89 29.84 5.08
C GLU A 116 22.23 28.45 5.66
N ILE A 117 21.30 27.83 6.37
CA ILE A 117 21.57 26.55 7.04
C ILE A 117 21.35 25.31 6.15
N ARG A 118 20.82 25.49 4.94
CA ARG A 118 20.31 24.41 4.07
C ARG A 118 21.37 23.38 3.74
N GLU A 119 22.60 23.82 3.49
CA GLU A 119 23.70 22.92 3.17
C GLU A 119 24.24 22.19 4.41
N GLY A 120 24.18 22.85 5.57
CA GLY A 120 24.66 22.32 6.86
C GLY A 120 23.66 21.40 7.58
N LEU A 121 22.35 21.50 7.31
CA LEU A 121 21.32 20.71 7.99
C LEU A 121 20.68 19.68 7.05
N SER A 122 21.07 18.41 7.19
CA SER A 122 20.52 17.28 6.42
C SER A 122 19.00 17.15 6.55
N ASP A 123 18.48 17.37 7.75
CA ASP A 123 17.07 17.21 8.09
C ASP A 123 16.19 18.20 7.33
N LEU A 124 16.67 19.44 7.16
CA LEU A 124 15.98 20.44 6.35
C LEU A 124 15.88 19.96 4.89
N ARG A 125 17.01 19.55 4.29
CA ARG A 125 17.03 19.00 2.91
C ARG A 125 16.12 17.79 2.75
N PHE A 126 16.07 16.91 3.75
CA PHE A 126 15.19 15.74 3.76
C PHE A 126 13.71 16.15 3.77
N THR A 127 13.32 17.07 4.67
CA THR A 127 11.92 17.53 4.74
C THR A 127 11.46 18.25 3.48
N ASP A 128 12.34 19.00 2.82
CA ASP A 128 12.02 19.68 1.56
C ASP A 128 11.89 18.71 0.38
N ALA A 129 12.68 17.65 0.37
CA ALA A 129 12.55 16.59 -0.63
C ALA A 129 11.25 15.76 -0.47
N GLY A 130 10.77 15.59 0.76
CA GLY A 130 9.64 14.72 1.09
C GLY A 130 8.24 15.38 1.05
N ARG A 131 8.16 16.72 1.07
CA ARG A 131 6.88 17.45 1.21
C ARG A 131 6.03 17.48 -0.08
N VAL A 132 6.67 17.37 -1.24
CA VAL A 132 6.05 17.52 -2.56
C VAL A 132 6.24 16.22 -3.34
N PRO A 133 5.20 15.68 -4.02
CA PRO A 133 5.39 14.49 -4.83
C PRO A 133 6.46 14.71 -5.91
N PHE A 134 7.30 13.70 -6.13
CA PHE A 134 8.51 13.82 -6.94
C PHE A 134 8.32 14.50 -8.31
N PRO A 135 7.23 14.31 -9.09
CA PRO A 135 7.09 14.98 -10.39
C PRO A 135 6.94 16.50 -10.28
N PHE A 136 6.49 17.01 -9.13
CA PHE A 136 6.22 18.42 -8.88
C PHE A 136 7.34 19.11 -8.09
N ALA A 137 8.26 18.34 -7.52
CA ALA A 137 9.23 18.81 -6.53
C ALA A 137 10.16 19.89 -7.08
N ARG A 138 10.59 19.81 -8.35
CA ARG A 138 11.48 20.82 -8.95
C ARG A 138 10.86 22.23 -8.97
N VAL A 139 9.68 22.37 -9.57
CA VAL A 139 8.98 23.68 -9.66
C VAL A 139 8.69 24.24 -8.27
N MET A 140 8.29 23.38 -7.32
CA MET A 140 8.04 23.82 -5.96
C MET A 140 9.31 24.26 -5.23
N ARG A 141 10.44 23.57 -5.38
CA ARG A 141 11.72 23.99 -4.78
C ARG A 141 12.23 25.30 -5.36
N GLU A 142 12.02 25.54 -6.66
CA GLU A 142 12.39 26.81 -7.32
C GLU A 142 11.57 28.00 -6.79
N LYS A 143 10.30 27.79 -6.40
CA LYS A 143 9.38 28.87 -6.00
C LYS A 143 9.17 29.01 -4.49
N PHE A 144 9.30 27.93 -3.74
CA PHE A 144 8.99 27.85 -2.31
C PHE A 144 10.17 27.27 -1.54
N ASN A 145 10.84 28.14 -0.79
CA ASN A 145 11.96 27.80 0.09
C ASN A 145 11.68 28.19 1.56
N LEU A 146 10.42 28.45 1.90
CA LEU A 146 10.01 28.81 3.26
C LEU A 146 10.37 27.71 4.25
N CYS A 147 11.34 28.01 5.11
CA CYS A 147 11.69 27.18 6.25
C CYS A 147 10.69 27.44 7.39
N SER A 148 10.32 26.38 8.11
CA SER A 148 9.48 26.49 9.30
C SER A 148 10.36 26.76 10.51
N VAL A 149 10.53 28.03 10.85
CA VAL A 149 11.40 28.48 11.95
C VAL A 149 10.62 29.41 12.88
N VAL A 150 10.66 29.12 14.20
CA VAL A 150 9.82 29.77 15.21
C VAL A 150 10.63 30.19 16.42
N THR A 151 10.19 31.26 17.08
CA THR A 151 10.87 31.90 18.21
C THR A 151 10.07 31.88 19.51
N ALA A 152 8.74 31.76 19.43
CA ALA A 152 7.87 31.77 20.59
C ALA A 152 6.59 30.96 20.35
N SER A 153 5.92 30.61 21.45
CA SER A 153 4.60 29.99 21.47
C SER A 153 3.70 30.68 22.51
N GLN A 154 2.40 30.74 22.25
CA GLN A 154 1.38 31.26 23.18
C GLN A 154 0.03 30.63 22.84
N GLY A 155 -0.65 30.04 23.83
CA GLY A 155 -1.87 29.26 23.59
C GLY A 155 -1.64 28.17 22.53
N PRO A 156 -2.42 28.12 21.45
CA PRO A 156 -2.20 27.24 20.31
C PRO A 156 -1.39 27.90 19.16
N MET A 157 -0.75 29.04 19.38
CA MET A 157 -0.06 29.80 18.33
C MET A 157 1.47 29.69 18.39
N LEU A 158 2.11 29.83 17.24
CA LEU A 158 3.56 29.94 17.08
C LEU A 158 3.93 31.24 16.38
N ARG A 159 5.02 31.87 16.84
CA ARG A 159 5.60 33.07 16.22
C ARG A 159 6.84 32.72 15.43
N ASP A 160 6.89 33.09 14.15
CA ASP A 160 8.06 32.88 13.29
C ASP A 160 9.20 33.90 13.53
N LEU A 161 10.26 33.87 12.71
CA LEU A 161 11.36 34.85 12.76
C LEU A 161 10.98 36.23 12.22
N ASP A 162 9.94 36.30 11.41
CA ASP A 162 9.41 37.54 10.84
C ASP A 162 8.45 38.24 11.80
N GLY A 163 8.04 37.57 12.89
CA GLY A 163 7.16 38.09 13.94
C GLY A 163 5.70 37.71 13.75
N HIS A 164 5.38 36.89 12.74
CA HIS A 164 4.01 36.48 12.43
C HIS A 164 3.55 35.34 13.33
N TRP A 165 2.34 35.49 13.88
CA TRP A 165 1.66 34.46 14.65
C TRP A 165 0.79 33.60 13.74
N SER A 166 0.88 32.28 13.92
CA SER A 166 0.10 31.30 13.18
C SER A 166 -0.49 30.24 14.10
N LEU A 167 -1.69 29.74 13.77
CA LEU A 167 -2.34 28.67 14.51
C LEU A 167 -1.59 27.35 14.26
N ASP A 168 -1.10 26.75 15.33
CA ASP A 168 -0.35 25.50 15.27
C ASP A 168 -1.29 24.30 15.35
N VAL A 169 -1.50 23.67 14.20
CA VAL A 169 -2.21 22.40 14.11
C VAL A 169 -1.24 21.22 13.98
N THR A 170 0.06 21.44 14.22
CA THR A 170 1.07 20.37 14.29
C THR A 170 1.09 19.68 15.64
N GLY A 171 0.68 20.39 16.71
CA GLY A 171 0.66 19.93 18.09
C GLY A 171 2.00 19.39 18.58
N SER A 172 3.12 19.94 18.08
CA SER A 172 4.47 19.42 18.32
C SER A 172 4.57 17.91 18.09
N TYR A 173 4.04 17.45 16.95
CA TYR A 173 4.00 16.02 16.56
C TYR A 173 3.28 15.09 17.54
N GLY A 174 2.36 15.64 18.34
CA GLY A 174 1.61 14.90 19.34
C GLY A 174 2.18 14.98 20.76
N VAL A 175 3.21 15.82 21.01
CA VAL A 175 3.67 16.13 22.37
C VAL A 175 2.70 17.06 23.08
N ASN A 176 2.24 18.12 22.41
CA ASN A 176 1.50 19.19 23.08
C ASN A 176 0.01 18.82 23.25
N ILE A 177 -0.37 18.36 24.45
CA ILE A 177 -1.76 17.98 24.77
C ILE A 177 -2.52 19.09 25.48
N ALA A 178 -1.90 19.68 26.50
CA ALA A 178 -2.52 20.67 27.37
C ALA A 178 -2.33 22.13 26.90
N GLY A 179 -1.53 22.38 25.86
CA GLY A 179 -1.18 23.73 25.40
C GLY A 179 0.21 24.16 25.84
N TYR A 180 0.87 25.00 25.03
CA TYR A 180 2.29 25.32 25.22
C TYR A 180 2.59 25.97 26.57
N ASP A 181 1.69 26.82 27.05
CA ASP A 181 1.89 27.56 28.30
C ASP A 181 1.84 26.62 29.51
N GLN A 182 0.97 25.61 29.48
CA GLN A 182 0.92 24.61 30.54
C GLN A 182 2.21 23.77 30.60
N TYR A 183 2.78 23.42 29.44
CA TYR A 183 4.06 22.73 29.38
C TYR A 183 5.22 23.57 29.95
N LYS A 184 5.24 24.89 29.68
CA LYS A 184 6.24 25.80 30.29
C LYS A 184 6.14 25.79 31.82
N VAL A 185 4.92 25.88 32.35
CA VAL A 185 4.67 25.82 33.80
C VAL A 185 5.14 24.49 34.41
N TRP A 186 4.84 23.35 33.78
CA TRP A 186 5.31 22.05 34.26
C TRP A 186 6.83 21.91 34.23
N MET A 187 7.48 22.42 33.18
CA MET A 187 8.95 22.42 33.11
C MET A 187 9.54 23.28 34.22
N GLU A 188 9.07 24.51 34.41
CA GLU A 188 9.57 25.41 35.46
C GLU A 188 9.41 24.80 36.86
N ARG A 189 8.22 24.31 37.21
CA ARG A 189 7.96 23.68 38.51
C ARG A 189 8.77 22.41 38.69
N GLY A 190 8.80 21.56 37.68
CA GLY A 190 9.54 20.30 37.71
C GLY A 190 11.06 20.51 37.85
N TRP A 191 11.61 21.54 37.20
CA TRP A 191 13.02 21.90 37.31
C TRP A 191 13.35 22.48 38.67
N GLU A 192 12.48 23.30 39.24
CA GLU A 192 12.65 23.82 40.60
C GLU A 192 12.80 22.70 41.64
N LEU A 193 12.04 21.60 41.50
CA LEU A 193 12.11 20.43 42.39
C LEU A 193 13.43 19.64 42.31
N VAL A 194 14.19 19.78 41.23
CA VAL A 194 15.40 18.97 40.97
C VAL A 194 16.65 19.83 40.77
N LYS A 195 16.53 21.15 40.89
CA LYS A 195 17.57 22.12 40.51
C LYS A 195 18.89 21.89 41.24
N ASP A 196 18.83 21.49 42.52
CA ASP A 196 20.00 21.31 43.37
C ASP A 196 20.87 20.13 42.92
N LEU A 197 20.29 19.14 42.21
CA LEU A 197 21.04 18.03 41.64
C LEU A 197 21.75 18.40 40.33
N GLY A 198 21.17 19.31 39.53
CA GLY A 198 21.74 19.73 38.26
C GLY A 198 21.79 18.59 37.20
N PRO A 199 22.91 18.44 36.46
CA PRO A 199 23.02 17.51 35.33
C PRO A 199 23.57 16.12 35.71
N VAL A 200 23.54 15.72 36.99
CA VAL A 200 24.12 14.44 37.43
C VAL A 200 23.45 13.26 36.72
N LEU A 201 24.28 12.34 36.20
CA LEU A 201 23.87 11.11 35.50
C LEU A 201 24.42 9.87 36.22
N GLY A 202 23.68 8.76 36.16
CA GLY A 202 24.05 7.49 36.80
C GLY A 202 23.22 7.21 38.06
N PRO A 203 23.45 7.93 39.17
CA PRO A 203 22.53 7.91 40.32
C PRO A 203 21.15 8.48 39.95
N LEU A 204 20.11 8.04 40.67
CA LEU A 204 18.72 8.51 40.45
C LEU A 204 18.35 9.60 41.46
N HIS A 205 17.61 10.62 41.00
CA HIS A 205 16.93 11.56 41.88
C HIS A 205 15.69 10.90 42.53
N PRO A 206 15.36 11.18 43.81
CA PRO A 206 14.20 10.56 44.50
C PRO A 206 12.85 10.71 43.78
N ILE A 207 12.67 11.78 42.99
CA ILE A 207 11.44 12.04 42.20
C ILE A 207 11.07 10.88 41.25
N VAL A 208 12.05 10.07 40.86
CA VAL A 208 11.84 8.88 40.01
C VAL A 208 10.86 7.89 40.68
N ALA A 209 10.85 7.81 42.01
CA ALA A 209 9.94 6.91 42.74
C ALA A 209 8.46 7.27 42.51
N GLU A 210 8.12 8.57 42.55
CA GLU A 210 6.75 9.04 42.31
C GLU A 210 6.37 8.85 40.83
N ASN A 211 7.28 9.14 39.90
CA ASN A 211 7.05 8.89 38.47
C ASN A 211 6.72 7.42 38.21
N ILE A 212 7.47 6.49 38.83
CA ILE A 212 7.18 5.05 38.75
C ILE A 212 5.79 4.75 39.32
N ALA A 213 5.43 5.29 40.48
CA ALA A 213 4.14 5.04 41.11
C ALA A 213 2.97 5.52 40.21
N LEU A 214 3.06 6.72 39.64
CA LEU A 214 2.06 7.27 38.72
C LEU A 214 2.00 6.48 37.41
N LEU A 215 3.14 6.15 36.81
CA LEU A 215 3.17 5.35 35.57
C LEU A 215 2.58 3.95 35.77
N LYS A 216 2.80 3.32 36.93
CA LYS A 216 2.17 2.05 37.30
C LYS A 216 0.67 2.20 37.52
N SER A 217 0.22 3.28 38.16
CA SER A 217 -1.21 3.53 38.38
C SER A 217 -1.96 3.78 37.07
N ILE A 218 -1.32 4.44 36.10
CA ILE A 218 -1.86 4.70 34.75
C ILE A 218 -1.85 3.42 33.91
N SER A 219 -0.68 2.78 33.77
CA SER A 219 -0.51 1.62 32.89
C SER A 219 -1.15 0.34 33.44
N LYS A 220 -1.41 0.28 34.76
CA LYS A 220 -1.83 -0.93 35.50
C LYS A 220 -0.85 -2.10 35.36
N LEU A 221 0.45 -1.80 35.27
CA LEU A 221 1.54 -2.77 35.12
C LEU A 221 2.54 -2.69 36.29
N ASP A 222 3.44 -3.68 36.37
CA ASP A 222 4.26 -3.93 37.57
C ASP A 222 5.55 -3.11 37.62
N GLU A 223 6.21 -2.93 36.47
CA GLU A 223 7.55 -2.36 36.35
C GLU A 223 7.65 -1.31 35.24
N VAL A 224 8.60 -0.40 35.38
CA VAL A 224 8.82 0.76 34.52
C VAL A 224 10.30 0.88 34.17
N SER A 225 10.60 1.26 32.92
CA SER A 225 11.94 1.58 32.45
C SER A 225 11.95 2.88 31.65
N PHE A 226 12.96 3.71 31.86
CA PHE A 226 13.15 4.99 31.17
C PHE A 226 14.22 4.90 30.07
N HIS A 227 13.99 5.63 28.98
CA HIS A 227 14.79 5.69 27.76
C HIS A 227 14.79 7.12 27.18
N MET A 228 15.57 7.40 26.14
CA MET A 228 15.69 8.75 25.57
C MET A 228 14.65 9.09 24.51
N SER A 229 13.99 8.08 23.95
CA SER A 229 12.98 8.29 22.93
C SER A 229 11.99 7.14 22.88
N GLY A 230 10.83 7.37 22.25
CA GLY A 230 9.89 6.30 21.94
C GLY A 230 10.49 5.17 21.09
N THR A 231 11.41 5.48 20.16
CA THR A 231 12.13 4.48 19.38
C THR A 231 12.93 3.53 20.30
N GLU A 232 13.69 4.08 21.25
CA GLU A 232 14.45 3.27 22.21
C GLU A 232 13.55 2.45 23.13
N ALA A 233 12.42 3.00 23.55
CA ALA A 233 11.50 2.28 24.40
C ALA A 233 10.80 1.12 23.65
N VAL A 234 10.51 1.28 22.35
CA VAL A 234 10.08 0.16 21.48
C VAL A 234 11.20 -0.89 21.34
N MET A 235 12.45 -0.45 21.11
CA MET A 235 13.60 -1.35 21.05
C MET A 235 13.76 -2.15 22.34
N ALA A 236 13.59 -1.51 23.50
CA ALA A 236 13.63 -2.13 24.81
C ALA A 236 12.50 -3.14 24.98
N ALA A 237 11.25 -2.76 24.72
CA ALA A 237 10.09 -3.65 24.83
C ALA A 237 10.26 -4.91 23.97
N ILE A 238 10.71 -4.77 22.72
CA ILE A 238 10.95 -5.90 21.81
C ILE A 238 12.10 -6.78 22.29
N ARG A 239 13.20 -6.19 22.77
CA ARG A 239 14.34 -6.94 23.30
C ARG A 239 13.94 -7.75 24.53
N LEU A 240 13.18 -7.13 25.44
CA LEU A 240 12.67 -7.76 26.65
C LEU A 240 11.65 -8.87 26.33
N ALA A 241 10.75 -8.65 25.37
CA ALA A 241 9.82 -9.69 24.91
C ALA A 241 10.57 -10.91 24.34
N ARG A 242 11.60 -10.70 23.52
CA ARG A 242 12.45 -11.78 23.00
C ARG A 242 13.23 -12.50 24.10
N PHE A 243 13.80 -11.72 25.03
CA PHE A 243 14.54 -12.26 26.16
C PHE A 243 13.64 -13.14 27.03
N ASN A 244 12.49 -12.64 27.46
CA ASN A 244 11.65 -13.37 28.42
C ASN A 244 10.86 -14.52 27.80
N THR A 245 10.51 -14.45 26.51
CA THR A 245 9.81 -15.56 25.83
C THR A 245 10.75 -16.59 25.21
N GLY A 246 12.02 -16.25 24.96
CA GLY A 246 12.96 -17.08 24.19
C GLY A 246 12.63 -17.21 22.70
N ARG A 247 11.60 -16.50 22.22
CA ARG A 247 11.13 -16.55 20.82
C ARG A 247 11.81 -15.46 19.99
N LYS A 248 11.76 -15.58 18.66
CA LYS A 248 12.61 -14.76 17.76
C LYS A 248 11.83 -13.66 17.05
N SER A 249 10.66 -14.00 16.51
CA SER A 249 9.94 -13.11 15.60
C SER A 249 9.06 -12.11 16.35
N ILE A 250 9.00 -10.89 15.84
CA ILE A 250 7.98 -9.91 16.23
C ILE A 250 6.95 -9.83 15.12
N VAL A 251 5.69 -9.58 15.49
CA VAL A 251 4.63 -9.24 14.54
C VAL A 251 4.32 -7.76 14.67
N CYS A 252 4.30 -7.06 13.53
CA CYS A 252 3.79 -5.69 13.41
C CYS A 252 2.71 -5.67 12.32
N PHE A 253 1.97 -4.56 12.22
CA PHE A 253 0.93 -4.38 11.22
C PHE A 253 1.32 -3.34 10.17
N ALA A 254 0.81 -3.50 8.96
CA ALA A 254 1.11 -2.60 7.85
C ALA A 254 0.56 -1.19 8.11
N GLY A 255 1.35 -0.16 7.80
CA GLY A 255 0.97 1.24 8.00
C GLY A 255 1.37 1.82 9.36
N ALA A 256 1.76 0.98 10.32
CA ALA A 256 2.24 1.43 11.62
C ALA A 256 3.64 2.05 11.56
N TYR A 257 3.88 3.02 12.45
CA TYR A 257 5.21 3.60 12.70
C TYR A 257 5.59 3.37 14.16
N HIS A 258 6.70 2.66 14.37
CA HIS A 258 7.22 2.27 15.69
C HIS A 258 8.62 2.83 15.94
N GLY A 259 8.90 4.00 15.35
CA GLY A 259 10.26 4.56 15.28
C GLY A 259 11.02 4.13 14.03
N TRP A 260 12.21 4.69 13.87
CA TRP A 260 13.06 4.52 12.69
C TRP A 260 14.10 3.40 12.83
N TRP A 261 14.02 2.60 13.90
CA TRP A 261 14.92 1.48 14.11
C TRP A 261 14.69 0.37 13.07
N ASP A 262 15.77 -0.10 12.42
CA ASP A 262 15.76 -1.17 11.41
C ASP A 262 15.09 -2.48 11.85
N GLY A 263 14.85 -2.71 13.14
CA GLY A 263 14.11 -3.91 13.58
C GLY A 263 12.61 -3.86 13.29
N VAL A 264 12.04 -2.66 13.13
CA VAL A 264 10.59 -2.42 12.97
C VAL A 264 10.24 -1.54 11.78
N GLN A 265 11.20 -1.24 10.89
CA GLN A 265 10.99 -0.47 9.66
C GLN A 265 11.15 -1.33 8.39
N PRO A 266 10.21 -2.25 8.07
CA PRO A 266 10.30 -3.16 6.93
C PRO A 266 10.05 -2.52 5.54
N GLY A 267 9.64 -1.25 5.51
CA GLY A 267 9.28 -0.52 4.29
C GLY A 267 10.35 0.46 3.82
N LEU A 268 9.91 1.57 3.26
CA LEU A 268 10.78 2.68 2.88
C LEU A 268 11.58 3.22 4.08
N GLY A 269 12.84 3.60 3.82
CA GLY A 269 13.73 4.21 4.80
C GLY A 269 14.67 3.25 5.54
N SER A 270 14.59 1.93 5.31
CA SER A 270 15.63 0.98 5.73
C SER A 270 16.15 0.18 4.54
N GLU A 271 17.47 0.13 4.39
CA GLU A 271 18.15 -0.71 3.40
C GLU A 271 18.36 -2.15 3.90
N ARG A 272 18.12 -2.41 5.19
CA ARG A 272 18.38 -3.70 5.82
C ARG A 272 17.32 -4.74 5.49
N ALA A 273 17.73 -5.95 5.13
CA ALA A 273 16.82 -7.09 5.03
C ALA A 273 16.33 -7.52 6.43
N ILE A 274 15.04 -7.36 6.70
CA ILE A 274 14.43 -7.70 7.99
C ILE A 274 13.75 -9.06 7.88
N LYS A 275 14.26 -10.04 8.63
CA LYS A 275 13.77 -11.45 8.61
C LYS A 275 12.99 -11.82 9.87
N ASP A 276 13.15 -11.04 10.93
CA ASP A 276 12.69 -11.29 12.29
C ASP A 276 11.52 -10.39 12.71
N CYS A 277 11.04 -9.53 11.82
CA CYS A 277 9.79 -8.77 11.98
C CYS A 277 8.82 -9.14 10.85
N ILE A 278 7.65 -9.62 11.22
CA ILE A 278 6.61 -10.09 10.31
C ILE A 278 5.54 -9.01 10.20
N THR A 279 5.39 -8.41 9.02
CA THR A 279 4.32 -7.43 8.78
C THR A 279 3.05 -8.11 8.28
N LEU A 280 1.99 -8.03 9.09
CA LEU A 280 0.65 -8.52 8.75
C LEU A 280 -0.26 -7.38 8.30
N LYS A 281 -1.38 -7.73 7.65
CA LYS A 281 -2.44 -6.78 7.32
C LYS A 281 -3.13 -6.32 8.60
N ASP A 282 -3.38 -5.03 8.73
CA ASP A 282 -4.18 -4.48 9.83
C ASP A 282 -5.68 -4.79 9.65
N VAL A 283 -6.43 -4.84 10.75
CA VAL A 283 -7.89 -5.11 10.81
C VAL A 283 -8.30 -6.26 9.88
N ASN A 284 -7.65 -7.42 10.02
CA ASN A 284 -7.86 -8.55 9.11
C ASN A 284 -7.90 -9.91 9.83
N PRO A 285 -9.01 -10.66 9.75
CA PRO A 285 -9.13 -11.98 10.41
C PRO A 285 -8.02 -12.98 10.05
N ALA A 286 -7.47 -12.91 8.82
CA ALA A 286 -6.35 -13.76 8.43
C ALA A 286 -5.08 -13.49 9.26
N SER A 287 -4.88 -12.24 9.70
CA SER A 287 -3.76 -11.85 10.57
C SER A 287 -3.87 -12.51 11.94
N LEU A 288 -5.04 -12.50 12.59
CA LEU A 288 -5.27 -13.22 13.84
C LEU A 288 -5.01 -14.72 13.67
N ALA A 289 -5.50 -15.30 12.58
CA ALA A 289 -5.31 -16.71 12.29
C ALA A 289 -3.83 -17.05 11.99
N ALA A 290 -3.06 -16.13 11.42
CA ALA A 290 -1.62 -16.29 11.21
C ALA A 290 -0.86 -16.25 12.55
N ILE A 291 -1.20 -15.31 13.45
CA ILE A 291 -0.63 -15.23 14.80
C ILE A 291 -0.83 -16.56 15.54
N ARG A 292 -2.06 -17.10 15.56
CA ARG A 292 -2.36 -18.41 16.17
C ARG A 292 -1.48 -19.54 15.59
N ARG A 293 -1.27 -19.55 14.28
CA ARG A 293 -0.43 -20.55 13.59
C ARG A 293 1.06 -20.38 13.85
N MET A 294 1.52 -19.20 14.22
CA MET A 294 2.93 -18.86 14.45
C MET A 294 3.28 -18.73 15.94
N LYS A 295 2.36 -19.11 16.86
CA LYS A 295 2.51 -18.87 18.30
C LYS A 295 3.83 -19.29 18.94
N ARG A 296 4.46 -20.36 18.44
CA ARG A 296 5.75 -20.86 18.95
C ARG A 296 6.95 -19.98 18.53
N ASP A 297 6.78 -19.16 17.49
CA ASP A 297 7.86 -18.39 16.87
C ASP A 297 7.80 -16.90 17.28
N ILE A 298 6.64 -16.41 17.73
CA ILE A 298 6.36 -14.99 18.00
C ILE A 298 6.69 -14.63 19.46
N ALA A 299 7.67 -13.74 19.63
CA ALA A 299 8.06 -13.13 20.91
C ALA A 299 7.11 -12.03 21.39
N GLY A 300 6.45 -11.33 20.47
CA GLY A 300 5.50 -10.28 20.80
C GLY A 300 4.77 -9.76 19.56
N VAL A 301 3.57 -9.24 19.80
CA VAL A 301 2.78 -8.54 18.78
C VAL A 301 2.78 -7.06 19.15
N VAL A 302 3.36 -6.23 18.28
CA VAL A 302 3.42 -4.78 18.46
C VAL A 302 2.32 -4.14 17.62
N VAL A 303 1.49 -3.34 18.27
CA VAL A 303 0.40 -2.59 17.64
C VAL A 303 0.44 -1.15 18.11
N ASN A 304 0.23 -0.23 17.18
CA ASN A 304 -0.10 1.15 17.55
C ASN A 304 -1.63 1.23 17.62
N PRO A 305 -2.23 1.48 18.81
CA PRO A 305 -3.68 1.43 19.01
C PRO A 305 -4.49 2.48 18.24
N ILE A 306 -3.90 3.28 17.37
CA ILE A 306 -4.64 4.14 16.43
C ILE A 306 -4.18 3.97 14.97
N GLN A 307 -3.47 2.88 14.64
CA GLN A 307 -2.90 2.67 13.31
C GLN A 307 -3.94 2.46 12.20
N SER A 308 -5.15 2.00 12.53
CA SER A 308 -6.26 1.86 11.58
C SER A 308 -6.96 3.19 11.33
N PHE A 309 -7.03 4.02 12.38
CA PHE A 309 -7.51 5.40 12.34
C PHE A 309 -6.50 6.34 11.75
N HIS A 310 -5.29 5.84 11.47
CA HIS A 310 -4.10 6.60 11.08
C HIS A 310 -4.48 7.59 9.98
N PRO A 311 -4.78 8.85 10.37
CA PRO A 311 -5.04 9.89 9.40
C PRO A 311 -3.77 10.10 8.57
N ASN A 312 -2.62 9.69 9.11
CA ASN A 312 -1.28 9.58 8.52
C ASN A 312 -1.18 8.51 7.39
N SER A 313 -2.18 8.44 6.53
CA SER A 313 -1.85 8.31 5.11
C SER A 313 -0.83 9.40 4.76
N PRO A 314 0.13 9.14 3.86
CA PRO A 314 0.97 10.21 3.32
C PRO A 314 0.09 11.40 2.92
N PRO A 315 0.61 12.65 2.93
CA PRO A 315 -0.12 13.78 2.38
C PRO A 315 -0.75 13.37 1.04
N PRO A 316 -1.96 13.87 0.71
CA PRO A 316 -2.66 13.55 -0.55
C PRO A 316 -1.71 13.69 -1.75
N SER A 317 -1.10 12.58 -2.14
CA SER A 317 -0.13 12.49 -3.22
C SER A 317 -0.79 11.79 -4.39
N ASP A 318 -0.15 11.83 -5.54
CA ASP A 318 -0.67 11.15 -6.72
C ASP A 318 -0.90 9.65 -6.46
N ALA A 319 -0.07 9.02 -5.63
CA ALA A 319 -0.25 7.62 -5.22
C ALA A 319 -1.60 7.35 -4.52
N ILE A 320 -2.20 8.35 -3.87
CA ILE A 320 -3.53 8.27 -3.28
C ILE A 320 -4.63 8.22 -4.36
N LEU A 321 -4.39 8.75 -5.55
CA LEU A 321 -5.31 8.60 -6.68
C LEU A 321 -5.38 7.15 -7.20
N LEU A 322 -4.30 6.38 -7.09
CA LEU A 322 -4.30 4.96 -7.48
C LEU A 322 -5.00 4.08 -6.45
N THR A 323 -4.87 4.42 -5.17
CA THR A 323 -5.50 3.69 -4.05
C THR A 323 -6.90 4.18 -3.73
N SER A 324 -7.38 5.23 -4.42
CA SER A 324 -8.67 5.89 -4.23
C SER A 324 -9.89 5.00 -4.51
N ASP A 325 -10.18 4.09 -3.59
CA ASP A 325 -11.46 4.24 -2.90
C ASP A 325 -11.23 5.27 -1.81
N ILE A 326 -12.08 6.30 -1.77
CA ILE A 326 -12.06 7.44 -0.84
C ILE A 326 -11.57 6.97 0.53
N ARG A 327 -10.54 7.64 1.10
CA ARG A 327 -9.99 7.29 2.43
C ARG A 327 -11.14 6.94 3.37
N LYS A 328 -11.30 5.65 3.66
CA LYS A 328 -12.35 5.14 4.55
C LYS A 328 -11.87 5.27 5.99
N THR A 329 -11.50 6.47 6.41
CA THR A 329 -11.54 6.83 7.83
C THR A 329 -13.01 7.06 8.16
N GLN A 330 -13.79 5.97 8.19
CA GLN A 330 -15.13 5.97 8.75
C GLN A 330 -15.03 6.03 10.28
N ASP A 331 -16.04 6.63 10.91
CA ASP A 331 -16.33 6.62 12.35
C ASP A 331 -16.43 5.19 12.91
N ALA A 332 -15.31 4.49 12.99
CA ALA A 332 -15.25 3.08 13.27
C ALA A 332 -14.61 2.78 14.63
N HIS A 333 -14.81 3.68 15.62
CA HIS A 333 -14.38 3.47 17.01
C HIS A 333 -14.69 2.04 17.47
N ALA A 334 -15.97 1.64 17.36
CA ALA A 334 -16.45 0.34 17.80
C ALA A 334 -15.83 -0.84 17.01
N PRO A 335 -15.83 -0.88 15.66
CA PRO A 335 -15.16 -1.94 14.91
C PRO A 335 -13.68 -2.13 15.25
N TYR A 336 -12.94 -1.04 15.49
CA TYR A 336 -11.52 -1.15 15.81
C TYR A 336 -11.27 -1.54 17.27
N ALA A 337 -12.08 -1.03 18.22
CA ALA A 337 -12.07 -1.49 19.60
C ALA A 337 -12.29 -3.02 19.66
N GLU A 338 -13.27 -3.52 18.91
CA GLU A 338 -13.54 -4.95 18.79
C GLU A 338 -12.36 -5.73 18.18
N TRP A 339 -11.71 -5.18 17.16
CA TRP A 339 -10.49 -5.76 16.60
C TRP A 339 -9.34 -5.86 17.61
N LEU A 340 -9.09 -4.80 18.39
CA LEU A 340 -8.07 -4.81 19.45
C LEU A 340 -8.41 -5.83 20.54
N ARG A 341 -9.70 -5.95 20.91
CA ARG A 341 -10.18 -6.96 21.85
C ARG A 341 -9.91 -8.38 21.35
N GLN A 342 -10.24 -8.68 20.09
CA GLN A 342 -9.94 -9.97 19.46
C GLN A 342 -8.42 -10.24 19.38
N LEU A 343 -7.62 -9.21 19.10
CA LEU A 343 -6.16 -9.33 19.09
C LEU A 343 -5.62 -9.69 20.47
N ARG A 344 -6.10 -9.03 21.53
CA ARG A 344 -5.79 -9.34 22.93
C ARG A 344 -6.14 -10.77 23.29
N GLU A 345 -7.34 -11.23 22.96
CA GLU A 345 -7.77 -12.60 23.19
C GLU A 345 -6.85 -13.62 22.50
N VAL A 346 -6.48 -13.36 21.25
CA VAL A 346 -5.56 -14.21 20.48
C VAL A 346 -4.19 -14.28 21.13
N CYS A 347 -3.64 -13.13 21.53
CA CYS A 347 -2.36 -13.05 22.23
C CYS A 347 -2.40 -13.83 23.54
N THR A 348 -3.42 -13.64 24.37
CA THR A 348 -3.62 -14.40 25.62
C THR A 348 -3.72 -15.90 25.37
N ALA A 349 -4.58 -16.34 24.45
CA ALA A 349 -4.78 -17.77 24.15
C ALA A 349 -3.53 -18.45 23.56
N CYS A 350 -2.60 -17.67 23.01
CA CYS A 350 -1.36 -18.16 22.43
C CYS A 350 -0.14 -17.96 23.33
N ASP A 351 -0.32 -17.38 24.53
CA ASP A 351 0.77 -16.94 25.41
C ASP A 351 1.80 -16.08 24.66
N ILE A 352 1.31 -15.08 23.91
CA ILE A 352 2.15 -14.10 23.21
C ILE A 352 1.95 -12.74 23.88
N PRO A 353 3.03 -12.06 24.31
CA PRO A 353 2.94 -10.69 24.79
C PRO A 353 2.32 -9.74 23.75
N LEU A 354 1.27 -9.04 24.15
CA LEU A 354 0.75 -7.89 23.41
C LEU A 354 1.50 -6.63 23.85
N ILE A 355 2.05 -5.90 22.87
CA ILE A 355 2.82 -4.68 23.08
C ILE A 355 2.05 -3.52 22.46
N PHE A 356 1.60 -2.58 23.28
CA PHE A 356 1.01 -1.33 22.80
C PHE A 356 2.09 -0.26 22.62
N ASP A 357 2.23 0.23 21.39
CA ASP A 357 2.99 1.45 21.11
C ASP A 357 2.07 2.67 21.28
N GLU A 358 2.12 3.22 22.48
CA GLU A 358 1.38 4.41 22.90
C GLU A 358 2.25 5.67 22.88
N VAL A 359 3.35 5.69 22.11
CA VAL A 359 4.22 6.86 21.95
C VAL A 359 3.46 8.05 21.33
N TYR A 360 2.35 7.80 20.64
CA TYR A 360 1.49 8.86 20.09
C TYR A 360 0.10 8.88 20.72
N SER A 361 -0.52 7.72 20.98
CA SER A 361 -1.88 7.63 21.54
C SER A 361 -1.93 7.81 23.05
N GLY A 362 -0.80 7.57 23.75
CA GLY A 362 -0.70 7.70 25.19
C GLY A 362 -1.00 9.13 25.62
N PHE A 363 -1.88 9.27 26.60
CA PHE A 363 -2.37 10.56 27.08
C PHE A 363 -3.06 11.41 26.00
N ARG A 364 -3.30 10.92 24.78
CA ARG A 364 -3.97 11.70 23.71
C ARG A 364 -5.48 11.49 23.73
N LEU A 365 -5.88 10.23 23.82
CA LEU A 365 -7.27 9.83 23.68
C LEU A 365 -8.03 9.94 24.99
N ALA A 366 -7.34 9.58 26.08
CA ALA A 366 -7.81 9.62 27.46
C ALA A 366 -6.58 9.77 28.38
N PRO A 367 -6.76 10.15 29.66
CA PRO A 367 -5.66 10.24 30.62
C PRO A 367 -4.86 8.93 30.75
N GLY A 368 -5.53 7.79 30.74
CA GLY A 368 -4.94 6.45 30.72
C GLY A 368 -4.49 5.94 29.34
N GLY A 369 -4.51 6.80 28.32
CA GLY A 369 -4.13 6.46 26.95
C GLY A 369 -5.16 5.60 26.23
N ALA A 370 -4.70 4.92 25.18
CA ALA A 370 -5.54 4.06 24.37
C ALA A 370 -6.03 2.82 25.11
N GLN A 371 -5.31 2.35 26.13
CA GLN A 371 -5.78 1.25 26.99
C GLN A 371 -7.10 1.59 27.67
N GLU A 372 -7.21 2.79 28.25
CA GLU A 372 -8.46 3.29 28.85
C GLU A 372 -9.51 3.51 27.77
N TYR A 373 -9.15 4.23 26.70
CA TYR A 373 -10.08 4.63 25.64
C TYR A 373 -10.75 3.43 24.93
N PHE A 374 -9.98 2.38 24.62
CA PHE A 374 -10.51 1.16 23.97
C PHE A 374 -10.89 0.05 24.96
N GLY A 375 -10.58 0.19 26.25
CA GLY A 375 -10.81 -0.86 27.24
C GLY A 375 -9.98 -2.13 27.02
N VAL A 376 -8.75 -2.02 26.49
CA VAL A 376 -7.87 -3.17 26.19
C VAL A 376 -6.52 -3.00 26.88
N GLN A 377 -6.14 -3.97 27.71
CA GLN A 377 -4.86 -4.00 28.43
C GLN A 377 -3.78 -4.79 27.66
N ALA A 378 -2.61 -4.19 27.45
CA ALA A 378 -1.42 -4.84 26.92
C ALA A 378 -0.60 -5.55 28.02
N ASP A 379 0.38 -6.36 27.62
CA ASP A 379 1.36 -6.93 28.57
C ASP A 379 2.60 -6.04 28.73
N LEU A 380 2.87 -5.23 27.70
CA LEU A 380 3.88 -4.18 27.66
C LEU A 380 3.25 -2.95 26.98
N VAL A 381 3.51 -1.77 27.52
CA VAL A 381 3.12 -0.50 26.89
C VAL A 381 4.32 0.43 26.81
N VAL A 382 4.45 1.09 25.66
CA VAL A 382 5.51 2.05 25.42
C VAL A 382 4.92 3.44 25.30
N TYR A 383 5.39 4.37 26.14
CA TYR A 383 5.06 5.80 26.07
C TYR A 383 6.25 6.62 25.59
N GLY A 384 5.95 7.84 25.14
CA GLY A 384 6.92 8.85 24.76
C GLY A 384 6.19 10.18 24.56
N LYS A 385 6.80 11.12 23.83
CA LYS A 385 6.21 12.43 23.52
C LYS A 385 5.69 13.13 24.79
N SER A 386 4.36 13.21 24.95
CA SER A 386 3.66 13.97 25.98
C SER A 386 4.09 13.63 27.39
N VAL A 387 4.36 12.35 27.67
CA VAL A 387 4.74 11.86 29.01
C VAL A 387 6.01 12.51 29.55
N GLY A 388 6.87 13.06 28.68
CA GLY A 388 8.08 13.77 29.09
C GLY A 388 7.86 15.17 29.63
N GLY A 389 6.60 15.65 29.73
CA GLY A 389 6.33 17.02 30.16
C GLY A 389 6.98 18.05 29.22
N GLY A 390 7.07 17.74 27.93
CA GLY A 390 7.67 18.61 26.91
C GLY A 390 9.12 18.27 26.55
N LEU A 391 9.74 17.33 27.27
CA LEU A 391 11.14 16.94 27.09
C LEU A 391 11.31 15.53 26.47
N PRO A 392 12.47 15.21 25.86
CA PRO A 392 12.71 13.92 25.24
C PRO A 392 12.71 12.77 26.26
N VAL A 393 11.86 11.77 26.03
CA VAL A 393 11.81 10.54 26.82
C VAL A 393 11.14 9.40 26.05
N GLY A 394 11.48 8.18 26.43
CA GLY A 394 10.68 6.99 26.19
C GLY A 394 10.48 6.22 27.49
N VAL A 395 9.32 5.60 27.66
CA VAL A 395 8.99 4.80 28.85
C VAL A 395 8.49 3.45 28.39
N CYS A 396 8.99 2.37 28.97
CA CYS A 396 8.46 1.02 28.80
C CYS A 396 7.88 0.55 30.14
N CYS A 397 6.58 0.33 30.20
CA CYS A 397 5.90 -0.27 31.34
C CYS A 397 5.53 -1.71 30.98
N GLY A 398 5.65 -2.65 31.91
CA GLY A 398 5.44 -4.07 31.63
C GLY A 398 5.08 -4.89 32.84
N ARG A 399 4.51 -6.08 32.58
CA ARG A 399 4.39 -7.12 33.59
C ARG A 399 5.78 -7.52 34.10
N LYS A 400 5.86 -7.89 35.38
CA LYS A 400 7.11 -8.24 36.06
C LYS A 400 7.90 -9.36 35.37
N ASP A 401 7.21 -10.35 34.83
CA ASP A 401 7.83 -11.47 34.12
C ASP A 401 8.44 -11.07 32.77
N LEU A 402 7.93 -10.01 32.13
CA LEU A 402 8.41 -9.49 30.85
C LEU A 402 9.46 -8.39 30.98
N MET A 403 9.66 -7.83 32.17
CA MET A 403 10.61 -6.73 32.41
C MET A 403 11.97 -7.19 32.94
N ARG A 404 12.14 -8.50 33.21
CA ARG A 404 13.43 -9.07 33.65
C ARG A 404 14.53 -8.82 32.62
N ARG A 405 15.71 -8.45 33.11
CA ARG A 405 16.91 -8.13 32.30
C ARG A 405 18.05 -9.12 32.44
N PHE A 406 17.94 -10.06 33.36
CA PHE A 406 18.91 -11.12 33.58
C PHE A 406 18.19 -12.39 33.97
N ASP A 407 18.84 -13.52 33.75
CA ASP A 407 18.39 -14.83 34.17
C ASP A 407 19.15 -15.23 35.44
N PRO A 408 18.46 -15.39 36.60
CA PRO A 408 19.12 -15.77 37.86
C PRO A 408 19.87 -17.11 37.77
N GLU A 409 19.36 -18.05 36.97
CA GLU A 409 19.95 -19.38 36.79
C GLU A 409 21.06 -19.38 35.74
N HIS A 410 21.07 -18.37 34.86
CA HIS A 410 22.06 -18.21 33.80
C HIS A 410 22.64 -16.79 33.81
N PRO A 411 23.57 -16.46 34.74
CA PRO A 411 24.01 -15.09 34.97
C PRO A 411 24.56 -14.33 33.75
N MET A 412 25.07 -15.05 32.74
CA MET A 412 25.58 -14.47 31.48
C MET A 412 24.48 -14.16 30.45
N ARG A 413 23.24 -14.61 30.70
CA ARG A 413 22.09 -14.36 29.83
C ARG A 413 21.46 -13.03 30.26
N LEU A 414 21.85 -11.97 29.56
CA LEU A 414 21.48 -10.59 29.86
C LEU A 414 20.73 -9.93 28.69
N ALA A 415 19.74 -9.11 29.01
CA ALA A 415 19.12 -8.17 28.09
C ALA A 415 19.74 -6.78 28.30
N TYR A 416 20.79 -6.47 27.55
CA TYR A 416 21.43 -5.15 27.61
C TYR A 416 20.50 -4.06 27.11
N VAL A 417 20.00 -3.23 28.02
CA VAL A 417 19.21 -2.03 27.74
C VAL A 417 19.71 -0.93 28.67
N ILE A 418 20.50 -0.03 28.12
CA ILE A 418 21.22 1.03 28.84
C ILE A 418 21.14 2.34 28.05
N GLY A 419 21.24 3.47 28.73
CA GLY A 419 21.30 4.78 28.10
C GLY A 419 21.77 5.85 29.08
N THR A 420 22.79 6.62 28.70
CA THR A 420 23.50 7.58 29.57
C THR A 420 22.58 8.63 30.20
N PHE A 421 21.62 9.14 29.42
CA PHE A 421 20.71 10.19 29.84
C PHE A 421 19.35 9.65 30.34
N SER A 422 19.22 8.31 30.49
CA SER A 422 17.98 7.70 30.98
C SER A 422 17.66 8.23 32.37
N ALA A 423 16.40 8.60 32.60
CA ALA A 423 15.93 9.21 33.85
C ALA A 423 16.66 10.52 34.24
N HIS A 424 17.08 11.34 33.27
CA HIS A 424 17.66 12.67 33.51
C HIS A 424 16.80 13.50 34.48
N PRO A 425 17.35 14.12 35.54
CA PRO A 425 16.56 14.77 36.60
C PRO A 425 15.55 15.79 36.10
N HIS A 426 15.95 16.68 35.18
CA HIS A 426 15.07 17.70 34.62
C HIS A 426 13.94 17.14 33.75
N VAL A 427 14.15 15.98 33.12
CA VAL A 427 13.10 15.27 32.38
C VAL A 427 12.14 14.63 33.35
N MET A 428 12.67 14.01 34.42
CA MET A 428 11.85 13.40 35.48
C MET A 428 11.03 14.43 36.25
N GLY A 429 11.56 15.62 36.50
CA GLY A 429 10.83 16.74 37.10
C GLY A 429 9.64 17.20 36.25
N ALA A 430 9.87 17.51 34.98
CA ALA A 430 8.78 17.93 34.08
C ALA A 430 7.74 16.80 33.86
N MET A 431 8.20 15.54 33.76
CA MET A 431 7.33 14.37 33.70
C MET A 431 6.46 14.23 34.96
N ASN A 432 7.01 14.49 36.15
CA ASN A 432 6.27 14.36 37.41
C ASN A 432 5.05 15.29 37.43
N GLU A 433 5.24 16.56 37.08
CA GLU A 433 4.16 17.54 37.01
C GLU A 433 3.11 17.18 35.95
N PHE A 434 3.55 16.67 34.79
CA PHE A 434 2.63 16.15 33.77
C PHE A 434 1.82 14.93 34.27
N LEU A 435 2.48 13.97 34.91
CA LEU A 435 1.83 12.74 35.40
C LEU A 435 0.86 13.04 36.54
N ARG A 436 1.19 13.97 37.44
CA ARG A 436 0.27 14.43 38.49
C ARG A 436 -1.02 14.95 37.88
N TRP A 437 -0.91 15.89 36.94
CA TRP A 437 -2.06 16.39 36.17
C TRP A 437 -2.82 15.27 35.49
N ALA A 438 -2.14 14.34 34.80
CA ALA A 438 -2.79 13.23 34.12
C ALA A 438 -3.58 12.29 35.06
N THR A 439 -3.26 12.28 36.36
CA THR A 439 -3.97 11.49 37.36
C THR A 439 -5.03 12.25 38.17
N GLU A 440 -5.16 13.57 37.95
CA GLU A 440 -6.20 14.36 38.61
C GLU A 440 -7.59 13.97 38.09
N PRO A 441 -8.60 13.78 38.96
CA PRO A 441 -9.96 13.42 38.54
C PRO A 441 -10.58 14.42 37.55
N GLN A 442 -10.25 15.70 37.67
CA GLN A 442 -10.77 16.77 36.81
C GLN A 442 -10.21 16.68 35.38
N THR A 443 -9.06 16.02 35.20
CA THR A 443 -8.41 15.93 33.89
C THR A 443 -9.26 15.18 32.88
N ALA A 444 -9.99 14.13 33.30
CA ALA A 444 -10.92 13.42 32.41
C ALA A 444 -11.94 14.37 31.76
N GLN A 445 -12.50 15.30 32.54
CA GLN A 445 -13.45 16.30 32.03
C GLN A 445 -12.82 17.25 31.01
N GLN A 446 -11.52 17.56 31.15
CA GLN A 446 -10.79 18.36 30.17
C GLN A 446 -10.62 17.63 28.83
N TYR A 447 -10.37 16.31 28.86
CA TYR A 447 -10.35 15.48 27.64
C TYR A 447 -11.72 15.45 26.98
N ASP A 448 -12.77 15.21 27.75
CA ASP A 448 -14.15 15.15 27.23
C ASP A 448 -14.54 16.47 26.55
N ALA A 449 -14.31 17.61 27.23
CA ALA A 449 -14.59 18.93 26.67
C ALA A 449 -13.80 19.20 25.38
N ALA A 450 -12.49 18.90 25.35
CA ALA A 450 -11.67 19.11 24.17
C ALA A 450 -12.08 18.20 22.99
N ASN A 451 -12.48 16.96 23.27
CA ASN A 451 -12.95 16.00 22.29
C ASN A 451 -14.30 16.41 21.69
N GLU A 452 -15.26 16.80 22.55
CA GLU A 452 -16.57 17.31 22.14
C GLU A 452 -16.44 18.56 21.27
N GLN A 453 -15.59 19.50 21.68
CA GLN A 453 -15.36 20.73 20.94
C GLN A 453 -14.72 20.47 19.57
N CYS A 454 -13.74 19.56 19.48
CA CYS A 454 -13.14 19.17 18.20
C CYS A 454 -14.17 18.50 17.28
N ALA A 455 -15.02 17.61 17.82
CA ALA A 455 -16.06 16.93 17.06
C ALA A 455 -17.15 17.92 16.58
N ALA A 456 -17.58 18.84 17.43
CA ALA A 456 -18.56 19.88 17.08
C ALA A 456 -18.03 20.81 15.98
N TRP A 457 -16.78 21.26 16.10
CA TRP A 457 -16.10 22.04 15.06
C TRP A 457 -16.00 21.26 13.74
N ALA A 458 -15.57 19.99 13.79
CA ALA A 458 -15.47 19.15 12.59
C ALA A 458 -16.83 18.96 11.90
N ALA A 459 -17.93 18.86 12.66
CA ALA A 459 -19.28 18.80 12.11
C ALA A 459 -19.70 20.14 11.48
N SER A 460 -19.41 21.27 12.16
CA SER A 460 -19.72 22.63 11.68
C SER A 460 -19.01 22.94 10.35
N ILE A 461 -17.69 22.81 10.30
CA ILE A 461 -16.91 23.13 9.09
C ILE A 461 -17.27 22.23 7.91
N ASN A 462 -17.66 20.97 8.16
CA ASN A 462 -18.12 20.07 7.09
C ASN A 462 -19.41 20.56 6.44
N LYS A 463 -20.28 21.24 7.19
CA LYS A 463 -21.47 21.90 6.65
C LYS A 463 -21.08 23.10 5.78
N ASP A 464 -20.16 23.96 6.25
CA ASP A 464 -19.71 25.13 5.49
C ASP A 464 -18.95 24.73 4.20
N PHE A 465 -18.15 23.65 4.25
CA PHE A 465 -17.56 23.07 3.05
C PHE A 465 -18.61 22.61 2.04
N ALA A 466 -19.68 21.94 2.49
CA ALA A 466 -20.75 21.50 1.61
C ALA A 466 -21.53 22.67 1.00
N GLU A 467 -21.88 23.68 1.80
CA GLU A 467 -22.60 24.88 1.34
C GLU A 467 -21.80 25.68 0.29
N ARG A 468 -20.48 25.72 0.43
CA ARG A 468 -19.57 26.39 -0.51
C ARG A 468 -19.10 25.51 -1.66
N SER A 469 -19.59 24.27 -1.75
CA SER A 469 -19.15 23.28 -2.73
C SER A 469 -17.62 23.03 -2.72
N LEU A 470 -17.00 23.16 -1.55
CA LEU A 470 -15.58 22.86 -1.36
C LEU A 470 -15.40 21.34 -1.25
N PRO A 471 -14.46 20.74 -2.00
CA PRO A 471 -14.30 19.29 -2.12
C PRO A 471 -13.54 18.67 -0.93
N LEU A 472 -13.82 19.15 0.28
CA LEU A 472 -13.10 18.82 1.51
C LEU A 472 -14.05 18.21 2.53
N ARG A 473 -13.51 17.34 3.38
CA ARG A 473 -14.19 16.84 4.57
C ARG A 473 -13.19 16.67 5.70
N ILE A 474 -13.51 17.16 6.89
CA ILE A 474 -12.78 16.87 8.12
C ILE A 474 -13.33 15.59 8.74
N VAL A 475 -12.42 14.76 9.23
CA VAL A 475 -12.73 13.66 10.15
C VAL A 475 -11.76 13.71 11.32
N ASN A 476 -12.24 13.33 12.49
CA ASN A 476 -11.44 13.34 13.71
C ASN A 476 -11.64 12.08 14.56
N LEU A 477 -10.63 11.78 15.37
CA LEU A 477 -10.66 10.84 16.48
C LEU A 477 -10.10 11.60 17.68
N ALA A 478 -10.95 11.85 18.69
CA ALA A 478 -10.60 12.79 19.76
C ALA A 478 -10.15 14.14 19.15
N THR A 479 -9.03 14.69 19.63
CA THR A 479 -8.39 15.92 19.13
C THR A 479 -7.43 15.71 17.94
N VAL A 480 -7.38 14.50 17.38
CA VAL A 480 -6.59 14.19 16.17
C VAL A 480 -7.51 14.26 14.95
N TRP A 481 -7.16 15.08 13.95
CA TRP A 481 -8.02 15.26 12.78
C TRP A 481 -7.24 15.32 11.46
N THR A 482 -7.92 15.14 10.34
CA THR A 482 -7.33 15.17 8.99
C THR A 482 -8.27 15.74 7.96
N ILE A 483 -7.71 16.18 6.84
CA ILE A 483 -8.46 16.66 5.68
C ILE A 483 -8.56 15.54 4.64
N LEU A 484 -9.80 15.14 4.38
CA LEU A 484 -10.17 14.26 3.28
C LEU A 484 -10.55 15.10 2.07
N PHE A 485 -10.18 14.62 0.88
CA PHE A 485 -10.54 15.24 -0.38
C PHE A 485 -11.65 14.41 -1.00
N GLN A 486 -12.82 15.02 -1.15
CA GLN A 486 -14.00 14.36 -1.74
C GLN A 486 -13.83 14.16 -3.25
N GLN A 487 -12.86 14.83 -3.86
CA GLN A 487 -12.53 14.66 -5.26
C GLN A 487 -11.09 14.21 -5.52
N PRO A 488 -10.88 13.32 -6.50
CA PRO A 488 -9.54 13.01 -6.99
C PRO A 488 -8.88 14.26 -7.57
N GLY A 489 -7.69 14.63 -7.09
CA GLY A 489 -6.89 15.72 -7.65
C GLY A 489 -5.38 15.41 -7.58
N ARG A 490 -4.66 15.75 -8.65
CA ARG A 490 -3.18 15.69 -8.73
C ARG A 490 -2.50 16.74 -7.84
N TYR A 491 -3.25 17.75 -7.38
CA TYR A 491 -2.73 18.92 -6.65
C TYR A 491 -3.23 19.05 -5.21
N ASN A 492 -3.91 18.04 -4.67
CA ASN A 492 -4.46 18.10 -3.31
C ASN A 492 -3.38 18.36 -2.24
N TRP A 493 -2.12 17.93 -2.47
CA TRP A 493 -0.97 18.26 -1.61
C TRP A 493 -0.62 19.75 -1.56
N LEU A 494 -1.09 20.56 -2.52
CA LEU A 494 -0.80 21.99 -2.59
C LEU A 494 -1.57 22.81 -1.54
N LEU A 495 -2.69 22.28 -1.02
CA LEU A 495 -3.53 22.96 -0.02
C LEU A 495 -2.73 23.44 1.20
N GLN A 496 -1.70 22.70 1.60
CA GLN A 496 -0.83 23.07 2.73
C GLN A 496 -0.15 24.44 2.55
N TYR A 497 0.12 24.88 1.32
CA TYR A 497 0.75 26.17 1.05
C TYR A 497 -0.27 27.31 1.16
N TYR A 498 -1.50 27.09 0.72
CA TYR A 498 -2.59 28.04 0.95
C TYR A 498 -2.89 28.19 2.44
N LEU A 499 -2.94 27.08 3.20
CA LEU A 499 -3.13 27.13 4.64
C LEU A 499 -2.01 27.88 5.37
N ARG A 500 -0.75 27.70 4.95
CA ARG A 500 0.37 28.47 5.48
C ARG A 500 0.22 29.97 5.21
N ALA A 501 -0.24 30.36 4.02
CA ALA A 501 -0.49 31.76 3.69
C ALA A 501 -1.64 32.37 4.51
N GLU A 502 -2.62 31.57 4.92
CA GLU A 502 -3.68 32.00 5.84
C GLU A 502 -3.25 31.99 7.33
N GLY A 503 -1.99 31.63 7.64
CA GLY A 503 -1.46 31.60 9.00
C GLY A 503 -1.79 30.33 9.77
N VAL A 504 -1.79 29.17 9.11
CA VAL A 504 -1.91 27.84 9.75
C VAL A 504 -0.58 27.08 9.63
N THR A 505 0.03 26.73 10.77
CA THR A 505 1.24 25.91 10.82
C THR A 505 0.90 24.44 10.69
N LEU A 506 1.51 23.76 9.71
CA LEU A 506 1.31 22.35 9.43
C LEU A 506 2.61 21.56 9.61
N SER A 507 2.48 20.30 10.00
CA SER A 507 3.60 19.37 10.13
C SER A 507 4.17 19.01 8.76
N TRP A 508 5.31 18.30 8.73
CA TRP A 508 5.93 17.89 7.46
C TRP A 508 5.06 16.93 6.62
N VAL A 509 4.06 16.26 7.23
CA VAL A 509 3.08 15.43 6.52
C VAL A 509 1.91 16.23 5.93
N GLY A 510 1.96 17.57 6.00
CA GLY A 510 0.97 18.47 5.41
C GLY A 510 -0.43 18.28 5.99
N THR A 511 -1.43 18.14 5.12
CA THR A 511 -2.85 17.99 5.48
C THR A 511 -3.24 16.56 5.89
N GLY A 512 -2.27 15.63 5.93
CA GLY A 512 -2.51 14.23 6.31
C GLY A 512 -2.82 14.04 7.79
N ARG A 513 -2.26 14.88 8.67
CA ARG A 513 -2.50 14.82 10.11
C ARG A 513 -2.35 16.18 10.74
N CYS A 514 -3.39 16.57 11.46
CA CYS A 514 -3.47 17.78 12.26
C CYS A 514 -3.91 17.44 13.69
N LEU A 515 -3.65 18.36 14.60
CA LEU A 515 -3.93 18.23 16.03
C LEU A 515 -4.56 19.51 16.55
N SER A 516 -5.55 19.38 17.43
CA SER A 516 -5.86 20.40 18.41
C SER A 516 -5.33 19.98 19.78
N ASN A 517 -5.07 20.96 20.65
CA ASN A 517 -4.71 20.75 22.05
C ASN A 517 -5.76 21.44 22.93
N MET A 518 -5.69 21.23 24.25
CA MET A 518 -6.69 21.76 25.19
C MET A 518 -6.67 23.30 25.32
N ALA A 519 -5.68 23.99 24.75
CA ALA A 519 -5.68 25.46 24.68
C ALA A 519 -6.47 26.01 23.48
N PHE A 520 -7.01 25.16 22.60
CA PHE A 520 -7.96 25.60 21.58
C PHE A 520 -9.27 26.02 22.24
N THR A 521 -9.65 27.28 22.06
CA THR A 521 -10.92 27.85 22.51
C THR A 521 -11.90 27.87 21.34
N ALA A 522 -13.17 28.22 21.57
CA ALA A 522 -14.15 28.38 20.50
C ALA A 522 -13.64 29.38 19.45
N GLU A 523 -13.10 30.52 19.89
CA GLU A 523 -12.52 31.55 19.01
C GLU A 523 -11.37 31.00 18.15
N HIS A 524 -10.53 30.12 18.70
CA HIS A 524 -9.46 29.48 17.92
C HIS A 524 -10.00 28.52 16.85
N TYR A 525 -11.07 27.78 17.15
CA TYR A 525 -11.73 26.93 16.17
C TYR A 525 -12.46 27.73 15.09
N ASP A 526 -13.13 28.83 15.46
CA ASP A 526 -13.77 29.75 14.50
C ASP A 526 -12.72 30.38 13.57
N ALA A 527 -11.59 30.81 14.12
CA ALA A 527 -10.47 31.33 13.33
C ALA A 527 -9.87 30.25 12.42
N LEU A 528 -9.75 29.01 12.89
CA LEU A 528 -9.27 27.88 12.08
C LEU A 528 -10.24 27.55 10.95
N GLU A 529 -11.55 27.55 11.22
CA GLU A 529 -12.61 27.37 10.22
C GLU A 529 -12.51 28.43 9.12
N ALA A 530 -12.47 29.71 9.50
CA ALA A 530 -12.34 30.82 8.57
C ALA A 530 -11.08 30.69 7.68
N LYS A 531 -9.93 30.32 8.26
CA LYS A 531 -8.67 30.13 7.54
C LYS A 531 -8.72 28.94 6.58
N LEU A 532 -9.30 27.81 6.99
CA LEU A 532 -9.47 26.63 6.14
C LEU A 532 -10.38 26.93 4.95
N VAL A 533 -11.50 27.60 5.19
CA VAL A 533 -12.46 28.00 4.15
C VAL A 533 -11.83 29.01 3.20
N ALA A 534 -11.09 30.00 3.70
CA ALA A 534 -10.38 30.98 2.87
C ALA A 534 -9.33 30.31 1.97
N ALA A 535 -8.46 29.47 2.56
CA ALA A 535 -7.43 28.73 1.84
C ALA A 535 -8.02 27.83 0.74
N ALA A 536 -9.07 27.06 1.08
CA ALA A 536 -9.74 26.19 0.15
C ALA A 536 -10.45 26.98 -0.96
N SER A 537 -11.22 28.02 -0.60
CA SER A 537 -11.90 28.88 -1.59
C SER A 537 -10.91 29.52 -2.56
N ARG A 538 -9.76 29.98 -2.07
CA ARG A 538 -8.70 30.54 -2.92
C ARG A 538 -8.09 29.49 -3.84
N MET A 539 -7.78 28.31 -3.33
CA MET A 539 -7.28 27.19 -4.12
C MET A 539 -8.28 26.75 -5.20
N MET A 540 -9.58 26.78 -4.90
CA MET A 540 -10.65 26.51 -5.86
C MET A 540 -10.69 27.57 -6.98
N LEU A 541 -10.70 28.86 -6.62
CA LEU A 541 -10.69 29.98 -7.57
C LEU A 541 -9.48 29.96 -8.50
N ASP A 542 -8.32 29.56 -7.98
CA ASP A 542 -7.08 29.40 -8.74
C ASP A 542 -7.09 28.21 -9.71
N GLY A 543 -8.16 27.41 -9.71
CA GLY A 543 -8.40 26.34 -10.68
C GLY A 543 -7.66 25.05 -10.38
N TRP A 544 -7.18 24.82 -9.15
CA TRP A 544 -6.53 23.56 -8.77
C TRP A 544 -7.48 22.39 -8.65
N TRP A 545 -8.76 22.70 -8.54
CA TRP A 545 -9.88 21.77 -8.54
C TRP A 545 -10.73 22.05 -9.77
N LEU A 546 -10.73 21.12 -10.72
CA LEU A 546 -11.54 21.25 -11.92
C LEU A 546 -13.00 20.94 -11.57
N GLU A 547 -13.94 21.75 -12.07
CA GLU A 547 -15.37 21.55 -11.86
C GLU A 547 -15.85 20.19 -12.41
N GLY A 548 -16.80 19.57 -11.70
CA GLY A 548 -17.44 18.30 -12.07
C GLY A 548 -16.91 17.07 -11.32
N LEU A 549 -17.39 16.87 -10.09
CA LEU A 549 -17.19 15.66 -9.26
C LEU A 549 -17.64 14.36 -9.97
N GLU A 550 -18.54 14.49 -10.95
CA GLU A 550 -19.23 13.38 -11.62
C GLU A 550 -18.73 13.10 -13.03
N GLN A 551 -17.44 13.31 -13.33
CA GLN A 551 -16.85 12.86 -14.60
C GLN A 551 -16.01 11.58 -14.42
N PRO A 552 -16.62 10.38 -14.35
CA PRO A 552 -15.92 9.09 -14.27
C PRO A 552 -14.82 8.93 -15.31
N GLU A 553 -15.05 9.42 -16.53
CA GLU A 553 -14.07 9.36 -17.62
C GLU A 553 -12.82 10.19 -17.32
N ARG A 554 -12.97 11.35 -16.69
CA ARG A 554 -11.83 12.21 -16.31
C ARG A 554 -11.02 11.58 -15.18
N ARG A 555 -11.69 11.02 -14.16
CA ARG A 555 -11.04 10.24 -13.10
C ARG A 555 -10.28 9.05 -13.68
N LYS A 556 -10.90 8.31 -14.60
CA LYS A 556 -10.29 7.17 -15.30
C LYS A 556 -9.09 7.61 -16.15
N ALA A 557 -9.19 8.74 -16.86
CA ALA A 557 -8.09 9.32 -17.63
C ALA A 557 -6.91 9.73 -16.72
N MET A 558 -7.17 10.42 -15.61
CA MET A 558 -6.14 10.77 -14.63
C MET A 558 -5.46 9.54 -14.04
N LYS A 559 -6.24 8.53 -13.60
CA LYS A 559 -5.69 7.26 -13.09
C LYS A 559 -4.86 6.53 -14.15
N SER A 560 -5.34 6.47 -15.38
CA SER A 560 -4.65 5.84 -16.52
C SER A 560 -3.32 6.53 -16.83
N ARG A 561 -3.33 7.87 -16.88
CA ARG A 561 -2.12 8.67 -17.10
C ARG A 561 -1.10 8.46 -15.97
N LEU A 562 -1.53 8.55 -14.72
CA LEU A 562 -0.67 8.31 -13.56
C LEU A 562 -0.10 6.89 -13.55
N THR A 563 -0.92 5.88 -13.88
CA THR A 563 -0.45 4.49 -13.97
C THR A 563 0.61 4.36 -15.06
N ARG A 564 0.41 4.97 -16.23
CA ARG A 564 1.41 5.01 -17.31
C ARG A 564 2.69 5.73 -16.89
N GLU A 565 2.59 6.85 -16.18
CA GLU A 565 3.73 7.60 -15.66
C GLU A 565 4.52 6.78 -14.63
N MET A 566 3.84 6.11 -13.69
CA MET A 566 4.48 5.23 -12.71
C MET A 566 5.12 3.99 -13.35
N ILE A 567 4.45 3.35 -14.30
CA ILE A 567 5.05 2.24 -15.06
C ILE A 567 6.28 2.75 -15.82
N GLY A 568 6.20 3.92 -16.44
CA GLY A 568 7.31 4.54 -17.16
C GLY A 568 8.47 4.98 -16.26
N SER A 569 8.23 5.29 -14.98
CA SER A 569 9.29 5.63 -14.02
C SER A 569 9.96 4.38 -13.41
N ILE A 570 9.26 3.24 -13.35
CA ILE A 570 9.79 1.95 -12.88
C ILE A 570 10.48 1.17 -14.01
N VAL A 571 9.93 1.23 -15.22
CA VAL A 571 10.39 0.49 -16.39
C VAL A 571 10.75 1.47 -17.50
N GLN A 572 12.02 1.90 -17.56
CA GLN A 572 12.55 2.43 -18.80
C GLN A 572 12.70 1.28 -19.78
N ILE A 573 11.63 0.96 -20.51
CA ILE A 573 11.70 0.06 -21.65
C ILE A 573 12.76 0.67 -22.59
N PRO A 574 13.88 -0.03 -22.86
CA PRO A 574 14.90 0.49 -23.76
C PRO A 574 14.26 0.97 -25.05
N LYS A 575 14.69 2.11 -25.61
CA LYS A 575 14.16 2.63 -26.88
C LYS A 575 13.92 1.54 -27.94
N PRO A 576 14.83 0.55 -28.14
CA PRO A 576 14.61 -0.55 -29.06
C PRO A 576 13.35 -1.38 -28.78
N LEU A 577 13.08 -1.72 -27.51
CA LEU A 577 11.90 -2.48 -27.08
C LEU A 577 10.61 -1.65 -27.17
N ARG A 578 10.68 -0.33 -26.92
CA ARG A 578 9.53 0.56 -27.08
C ARG A 578 9.16 0.71 -28.55
N THR A 579 10.15 0.88 -29.43
CA THR A 579 9.95 0.91 -30.89
C THR A 579 9.50 -0.46 -31.41
N PHE A 580 9.98 -1.55 -30.83
CA PHE A 580 9.51 -2.90 -31.14
C PHE A 580 8.03 -3.09 -30.77
N TYR A 581 7.64 -2.75 -29.54
CA TYR A 581 6.25 -2.84 -29.09
C TYR A 581 5.32 -1.91 -29.88
N SER A 582 5.73 -0.67 -30.14
CA SER A 582 4.92 0.25 -30.96
C SER A 582 4.72 -0.28 -32.37
N GLU A 583 5.74 -0.93 -32.95
CA GLU A 583 5.64 -1.55 -34.27
C GLU A 583 4.71 -2.76 -34.26
N VAL A 584 4.76 -3.62 -33.23
CA VAL A 584 3.78 -4.72 -33.05
C VAL A 584 2.36 -4.16 -32.97
N MET A 585 2.12 -3.13 -32.16
CA MET A 585 0.79 -2.54 -31.99
C MET A 585 0.30 -1.79 -33.24
N ARG A 586 1.19 -1.10 -33.95
CA ARG A 586 0.88 -0.45 -35.24
C ARG A 586 0.44 -1.48 -36.26
N ARG A 587 1.19 -2.58 -36.43
CA ARG A 587 0.83 -3.66 -37.35
C ARG A 587 -0.44 -4.43 -36.96
N LYS A 588 -0.80 -4.48 -35.67
CA LYS A 588 -2.11 -5.01 -35.24
C LYS A 588 -3.25 -4.06 -35.65
N HIS A 589 -3.03 -2.76 -35.51
CA HIS A 589 -4.01 -1.75 -35.92
C HIS A 589 -4.20 -1.75 -37.45
N ASP A 590 -3.10 -1.79 -38.21
CA ASP A 590 -3.13 -1.87 -39.68
C ASP A 590 -3.93 -3.10 -40.16
N ASP A 591 -3.73 -4.28 -39.54
CA ASP A 591 -4.53 -5.49 -39.85
C ASP A 591 -6.01 -5.31 -39.49
N HIS A 592 -6.33 -4.68 -38.36
CA HIS A 592 -7.71 -4.41 -37.96
C HIS A 592 -8.45 -3.51 -38.97
N VAL A 593 -7.79 -2.46 -39.44
CA VAL A 593 -8.36 -1.54 -40.44
C VAL A 593 -8.47 -2.23 -41.81
N ALA A 594 -7.49 -3.04 -42.20
CA ALA A 594 -7.45 -3.66 -43.52
C ALA A 594 -8.35 -4.91 -43.66
N SER A 595 -8.62 -5.64 -42.58
CA SER A 595 -9.17 -7.01 -42.67
C SER A 595 -10.19 -7.41 -41.60
N HIS A 596 -10.63 -6.50 -40.73
CA HIS A 596 -11.59 -6.78 -39.65
C HIS A 596 -12.70 -5.72 -39.52
N SER A 597 -13.23 -5.21 -40.64
CA SER A 597 -14.22 -4.12 -40.64
C SER A 597 -15.66 -4.60 -40.43
N HIS A 598 -15.96 -5.86 -40.75
CA HIS A 598 -17.29 -6.44 -40.74
C HIS A 598 -17.61 -7.09 -39.37
N PRO A 599 -18.74 -6.77 -38.72
CA PRO A 599 -19.10 -7.30 -37.40
C PRO A 599 -19.10 -8.83 -37.32
N LEU A 600 -19.60 -9.52 -38.35
CA LEU A 600 -19.59 -10.99 -38.36
C LEU A 600 -18.17 -11.58 -38.37
N ASN A 601 -17.20 -10.94 -39.04
CA ASN A 601 -15.80 -11.38 -39.01
C ASN A 601 -15.17 -11.10 -37.63
N GLN A 602 -15.48 -9.96 -37.02
CA GLN A 602 -15.07 -9.64 -35.65
C GLN A 602 -15.59 -10.66 -34.63
N LEU A 603 -16.81 -11.17 -34.80
CA LEU A 603 -17.36 -12.25 -33.97
C LEU A 603 -16.58 -13.56 -34.13
N PHE A 604 -16.23 -13.94 -35.35
CA PHE A 604 -15.39 -15.12 -35.59
C PHE A 604 -13.99 -14.96 -34.98
N HIS A 605 -13.41 -13.76 -34.99
CA HIS A 605 -12.17 -13.46 -34.27
C HIS A 605 -12.33 -13.58 -32.76
N LEU A 606 -13.43 -13.09 -32.19
CA LEU A 606 -13.71 -13.20 -30.75
C LEU A 606 -13.88 -14.65 -30.29
N LEU A 607 -14.66 -15.44 -31.02
CA LEU A 607 -14.91 -16.85 -30.74
C LEU A 607 -13.63 -17.68 -30.87
N SER A 608 -12.94 -17.56 -32.00
CA SER A 608 -11.68 -18.27 -32.22
C SER A 608 -10.59 -17.90 -31.21
N SER A 609 -10.49 -16.62 -30.82
CA SER A 609 -9.51 -16.16 -29.82
C SER A 609 -9.74 -16.75 -28.44
N SER A 610 -11.00 -16.85 -28.03
CA SER A 610 -11.38 -17.44 -26.75
C SER A 610 -11.00 -18.92 -26.70
N VAL A 611 -11.19 -19.63 -27.82
CA VAL A 611 -10.75 -21.03 -27.99
C VAL A 611 -9.23 -21.14 -28.00
N PHE A 612 -8.50 -20.27 -28.71
CA PHE A 612 -7.03 -20.29 -28.74
C PHE A 612 -6.41 -20.07 -27.35
N ILE A 613 -6.90 -19.11 -26.57
CA ILE A 613 -6.41 -18.87 -25.21
C ILE A 613 -6.63 -20.09 -24.33
N TYR A 614 -7.80 -20.73 -24.42
CA TYR A 614 -8.05 -21.96 -23.69
C TYR A 614 -7.10 -23.08 -24.13
N CYS A 615 -6.87 -23.23 -25.44
CA CYS A 615 -5.94 -24.22 -26.00
C CYS A 615 -4.48 -23.98 -25.56
N TYR A 616 -4.04 -22.74 -25.33
CA TYR A 616 -2.70 -22.45 -24.80
C TYR A 616 -2.44 -23.06 -23.43
N PHE A 617 -3.48 -23.20 -22.60
CA PHE A 617 -3.38 -23.92 -21.33
C PHE A 617 -3.57 -25.42 -21.52
N LEU A 618 -4.56 -25.80 -22.34
CA LEU A 618 -4.95 -27.19 -22.55
C LEU A 618 -3.84 -28.03 -23.19
N ILE A 619 -2.96 -27.43 -24.00
CA ILE A 619 -1.89 -28.14 -24.70
C ILE A 619 -0.92 -28.89 -23.76
N PHE A 620 -0.80 -28.44 -22.51
CA PHE A 620 0.05 -29.07 -21.49
C PHE A 620 -0.63 -30.22 -20.75
N THR A 621 -1.94 -30.39 -20.91
CA THR A 621 -2.75 -31.40 -20.20
C THR A 621 -3.42 -32.39 -21.15
N ASP A 622 -3.88 -31.94 -22.31
CA ASP A 622 -4.56 -32.72 -23.34
C ASP A 622 -4.26 -32.11 -24.73
N LEU A 623 -3.19 -32.61 -25.35
CA LEU A 623 -2.71 -32.16 -26.66
C LEU A 623 -3.75 -32.43 -27.76
N THR A 624 -4.44 -33.57 -27.71
CA THR A 624 -5.37 -34.00 -28.75
C THR A 624 -6.57 -33.05 -28.82
N THR A 625 -7.16 -32.73 -27.67
CA THR A 625 -8.27 -31.77 -27.61
C THR A 625 -7.78 -30.36 -27.97
N ALA A 626 -6.59 -29.95 -27.52
CA ALA A 626 -6.06 -28.61 -27.79
C ALA A 626 -5.80 -28.35 -29.28
N VAL A 627 -5.20 -29.31 -29.98
CA VAL A 627 -4.89 -29.19 -31.42
C VAL A 627 -6.17 -29.28 -32.24
N THR A 628 -7.09 -30.16 -31.88
CA THR A 628 -8.40 -30.28 -32.54
C THR A 628 -9.19 -28.97 -32.44
N ALA A 629 -9.33 -28.45 -31.23
CA ALA A 629 -10.10 -27.23 -30.99
C ALA A 629 -9.43 -26.00 -31.62
N SER A 630 -8.10 -25.92 -31.58
CA SER A 630 -7.38 -24.82 -32.23
C SER A 630 -7.46 -24.87 -33.77
N LEU A 631 -7.45 -26.05 -34.39
CA LEU A 631 -7.70 -26.17 -35.83
C LEU A 631 -9.13 -25.80 -36.20
N ALA A 632 -10.12 -26.25 -35.45
CA ALA A 632 -11.52 -25.85 -35.66
C ALA A 632 -11.69 -24.32 -35.52
N ALA A 633 -11.08 -23.71 -34.50
CA ALA A 633 -11.07 -22.25 -34.33
C ALA A 633 -10.35 -21.52 -35.48
N LEU A 634 -9.27 -22.10 -36.01
CA LEU A 634 -8.56 -21.58 -37.17
C LEU A 634 -9.45 -21.62 -38.42
N PHE A 635 -10.20 -22.71 -38.64
CA PHE A 635 -11.16 -22.81 -39.75
C PHE A 635 -12.24 -21.74 -39.66
N VAL A 636 -12.83 -21.52 -38.47
CA VAL A 636 -13.82 -20.46 -38.23
C VAL A 636 -13.24 -19.08 -38.58
N ARG A 637 -11.99 -18.83 -38.17
CA ARG A 637 -11.28 -17.59 -38.48
C ARG A 637 -11.01 -17.42 -39.99
N GLN A 638 -10.54 -18.48 -40.67
CA GLN A 638 -10.29 -18.43 -42.11
C GLN A 638 -11.57 -18.30 -42.93
N PHE A 639 -12.68 -18.88 -42.46
CA PHE A 639 -13.99 -18.69 -43.08
C PHE A 639 -14.43 -17.21 -43.05
N GLY A 640 -14.20 -16.53 -41.92
CA GLY A 640 -14.41 -15.08 -41.80
C GLY A 640 -13.62 -14.28 -42.84
N HIS A 641 -12.32 -14.53 -42.94
CA HIS A 641 -11.46 -13.86 -43.93
C HIS A 641 -11.77 -14.21 -45.40
N ALA A 642 -12.23 -15.42 -45.70
CA ALA A 642 -12.43 -15.85 -47.08
C ALA A 642 -13.81 -15.46 -47.64
N ILE A 643 -14.84 -15.48 -46.79
CA ILE A 643 -16.25 -15.39 -47.24
C ILE A 643 -16.91 -14.10 -46.78
N VAL A 644 -16.68 -13.68 -45.52
CA VAL A 644 -17.36 -12.51 -44.94
C VAL A 644 -16.68 -11.21 -45.35
N GLU A 645 -15.36 -11.21 -45.40
CA GLU A 645 -14.56 -10.08 -45.89
C GLU A 645 -13.52 -10.56 -46.92
N PRO A 646 -13.94 -10.86 -48.16
CA PRO A 646 -13.02 -11.26 -49.21
C PRO A 646 -11.96 -10.16 -49.38
N PRO A 647 -10.65 -10.50 -49.37
CA PRO A 647 -9.61 -9.50 -49.21
C PRO A 647 -9.55 -8.55 -50.41
N CYS A 648 -9.39 -7.25 -50.14
CA CYS A 648 -8.68 -6.34 -51.05
C CYS A 648 -7.26 -6.91 -51.24
N HIS A 649 -7.11 -7.78 -52.24
CA HIS A 649 -5.94 -8.63 -52.47
C HIS A 649 -4.61 -7.88 -52.69
N ASP A 650 -4.65 -6.55 -52.78
CA ASP A 650 -3.48 -5.70 -53.01
C ASP A 650 -2.76 -5.22 -51.73
N GLN A 651 -3.37 -5.29 -50.53
CA GLN A 651 -2.72 -4.82 -49.29
C GLN A 651 -1.98 -5.92 -48.49
N GLU A 652 -2.42 -7.19 -48.50
CA GLU A 652 -1.67 -8.31 -47.87
C GLU A 652 -0.29 -8.54 -48.53
N LYS A 653 -0.18 -8.24 -49.83
CA LYS A 653 1.06 -8.33 -50.62
C LYS A 653 2.12 -7.34 -50.12
N LEU A 654 1.69 -6.17 -49.62
CA LEU A 654 2.57 -5.11 -49.08
C LEU A 654 3.00 -5.36 -47.63
N LEU A 655 2.21 -6.10 -46.85
CA LEU A 655 2.45 -6.22 -45.40
C LEU A 655 3.41 -7.35 -45.03
N LEU A 656 3.24 -8.57 -45.55
CA LEU A 656 3.95 -9.76 -45.04
C LEU A 656 4.12 -10.92 -46.03
N GLY A 657 3.73 -10.81 -47.30
CA GLY A 657 4.01 -11.83 -48.33
C GLY A 657 3.24 -13.15 -48.17
N PHE A 658 1.99 -13.10 -47.72
CA PHE A 658 1.07 -14.25 -47.83
C PHE A 658 0.32 -14.16 -49.16
N ASN A 659 0.51 -15.15 -50.03
CA ASN A 659 -0.28 -15.30 -51.25
C ASN A 659 -1.26 -16.48 -51.07
N THR A 660 -2.39 -16.44 -51.78
CA THR A 660 -3.41 -17.50 -51.77
C THR A 660 -2.81 -18.90 -52.04
N PRO A 661 -1.84 -19.08 -52.96
CA PRO A 661 -1.17 -20.37 -53.17
C PRO A 661 -0.52 -20.97 -51.92
N ASN A 662 0.19 -20.16 -51.12
CA ASN A 662 0.84 -20.65 -49.90
C ASN A 662 -0.18 -21.05 -48.82
N LYS A 663 -1.28 -20.29 -48.68
CA LYS A 663 -2.38 -20.64 -47.76
C LYS A 663 -3.02 -21.97 -48.18
N THR A 664 -3.29 -22.15 -49.47
CA THR A 664 -3.81 -23.41 -50.01
C THR A 664 -2.85 -24.57 -49.76
N MET A 665 -1.55 -24.40 -49.98
CA MET A 665 -0.56 -25.46 -49.77
C MET A 665 -0.51 -25.92 -48.31
N ILE A 666 -0.57 -24.99 -47.36
CA ILE A 666 -0.61 -25.30 -45.92
C ILE A 666 -1.88 -26.08 -45.58
N VAL A 667 -3.05 -25.61 -46.02
CA VAL A 667 -4.33 -26.29 -45.77
C VAL A 667 -4.36 -27.70 -46.37
N THR A 668 -3.80 -27.88 -47.57
CA THR A 668 -3.64 -29.20 -48.20
C THR A 668 -2.77 -30.12 -47.35
N ALA A 669 -1.66 -29.62 -46.79
CA ALA A 669 -0.80 -30.41 -45.92
C ALA A 669 -1.50 -30.84 -44.63
N TYR A 670 -2.28 -29.97 -43.99
CA TYR A 670 -3.10 -30.34 -42.83
C TYR A 670 -4.16 -31.39 -43.17
N SER A 671 -4.79 -31.28 -44.34
CA SER A 671 -5.85 -32.21 -44.78
C SER A 671 -5.30 -33.57 -45.21
N ALA A 672 -4.06 -33.64 -45.67
CA ALA A 672 -3.40 -34.88 -46.06
C ALA A 672 -3.05 -35.79 -44.87
N ILE A 673 -2.84 -35.23 -43.67
CA ILE A 673 -2.43 -35.98 -42.48
C ILE A 673 -3.47 -37.04 -42.07
N PRO A 674 -4.77 -36.71 -41.88
CA PRO A 674 -5.78 -37.72 -41.60
C PRO A 674 -5.88 -38.77 -42.71
N ILE A 675 -5.85 -38.34 -43.98
CA ILE A 675 -5.94 -39.22 -45.15
C ILE A 675 -4.80 -40.24 -45.16
N ALA A 676 -3.56 -39.79 -44.92
CA ALA A 676 -2.39 -40.66 -44.86
C ALA A 676 -2.47 -41.69 -43.72
N ASN A 677 -2.96 -41.28 -42.55
CA ASN A 677 -3.15 -42.21 -41.42
C ASN A 677 -4.26 -43.23 -41.71
N MET A 678 -5.34 -42.82 -42.38
CA MET A 678 -6.44 -43.72 -42.76
C MET A 678 -6.02 -44.70 -43.86
N LEU A 679 -5.24 -44.25 -44.84
CA LEU A 679 -4.64 -45.12 -45.87
C LEU A 679 -3.69 -46.13 -45.25
N ALA A 680 -2.82 -45.70 -44.32
CA ALA A 680 -1.89 -46.58 -43.62
C ALA A 680 -2.60 -47.61 -42.72
N ALA A 681 -3.78 -47.26 -42.19
CA ALA A 681 -4.58 -48.15 -41.36
C ALA A 681 -5.42 -49.17 -42.18
N GLY A 682 -5.53 -49.00 -43.49
CA GLY A 682 -6.24 -49.94 -44.39
C GLY A 682 -7.75 -50.03 -44.18
N SER A 683 -8.34 -49.16 -43.34
CA SER A 683 -9.76 -49.14 -42.99
C SER A 683 -10.23 -47.70 -42.86
N TRP A 684 -11.40 -47.38 -43.43
CA TRP A 684 -12.05 -46.05 -43.33
C TRP A 684 -13.16 -46.01 -42.28
N ALA A 685 -13.25 -47.02 -41.41
CA ALA A 685 -14.24 -47.06 -40.36
C ALA A 685 -14.03 -45.94 -39.32
N LEU A 686 -15.13 -45.39 -38.79
CA LEU A 686 -15.09 -44.36 -37.76
C LEU A 686 -14.31 -44.80 -36.50
N ALA A 687 -14.42 -46.08 -36.13
CA ALA A 687 -13.67 -46.64 -35.01
C ALA A 687 -12.14 -46.58 -35.25
N THR A 688 -11.69 -46.86 -36.47
CA THR A 688 -10.27 -46.75 -36.86
C THR A 688 -9.80 -45.30 -36.87
N PHE A 689 -10.66 -44.37 -37.30
CA PHE A 689 -10.36 -42.93 -37.26
C PHE A 689 -10.20 -42.42 -35.83
N LEU A 690 -11.11 -42.82 -34.93
CA LEU A 690 -11.03 -42.44 -33.50
C LEU A 690 -9.79 -43.03 -32.82
N ASP A 691 -9.37 -44.25 -33.17
CA ASP A 691 -8.10 -44.85 -32.70
C ASP A 691 -6.87 -44.01 -33.14
N LYS A 692 -6.85 -43.54 -34.39
CA LYS A 692 -5.75 -42.73 -34.93
C LYS A 692 -5.80 -41.25 -34.55
N TRP A 693 -6.88 -40.80 -33.91
CA TRP A 693 -7.10 -39.39 -33.61
C TRP A 693 -5.98 -38.73 -32.79
N PRO A 694 -5.44 -39.36 -31.72
CA PRO A 694 -4.32 -38.78 -30.97
C PRO A 694 -3.05 -38.64 -31.81
N THR A 695 -2.76 -39.63 -32.66
CA THR A 695 -1.59 -39.62 -33.58
C THR A 695 -1.73 -38.53 -34.63
N ILE A 696 -2.92 -38.39 -35.22
CA ILE A 696 -3.25 -37.32 -36.18
C ILE A 696 -3.04 -35.95 -35.51
N ALA A 697 -3.55 -35.76 -34.29
CA ALA A 697 -3.39 -34.50 -33.55
C ALA A 697 -1.91 -34.18 -33.24
N GLN A 698 -1.10 -35.18 -32.90
CA GLN A 698 0.34 -34.99 -32.67
C GLN A 698 1.06 -34.58 -33.97
N GLN A 699 0.69 -35.16 -35.11
CA GLN A 699 1.27 -34.81 -36.41
C GLN A 699 0.84 -33.41 -36.87
N TRP A 700 -0.42 -33.04 -36.64
CA TRP A 700 -0.89 -31.67 -36.84
C TRP A 700 -0.11 -30.66 -36.00
N TRP A 701 0.14 -30.96 -34.73
CA TRP A 701 0.96 -30.11 -33.87
C TRP A 701 2.39 -29.95 -34.40
N GLY A 702 3.02 -31.05 -34.80
CA GLY A 702 4.34 -31.02 -35.43
C GLY A 702 4.38 -30.14 -36.68
N LEU A 703 3.37 -30.27 -37.55
CA LEU A 703 3.23 -29.43 -38.74
C LEU A 703 3.05 -27.95 -38.37
N THR A 704 2.27 -27.63 -37.32
CA THR A 704 2.11 -26.26 -36.82
C THR A 704 3.43 -25.65 -36.39
N LEU A 705 4.25 -26.39 -35.65
CA LEU A 705 5.57 -25.92 -35.23
C LEU A 705 6.48 -25.67 -36.45
N VAL A 706 6.50 -26.58 -37.41
CA VAL A 706 7.30 -26.44 -38.64
C VAL A 706 6.85 -25.21 -39.44
N VAL A 707 5.54 -24.99 -39.60
CA VAL A 707 5.01 -23.84 -40.33
C VAL A 707 5.34 -22.53 -39.61
N VAL A 708 5.11 -22.44 -38.30
CA VAL A 708 5.35 -21.22 -37.52
C VAL A 708 6.83 -20.89 -37.43
N PHE A 709 7.67 -21.82 -37.00
CA PHE A 709 9.12 -21.58 -36.87
C PHE A 709 9.82 -21.47 -38.22
N GLY A 710 9.38 -22.24 -39.22
CA GLY A 710 9.82 -22.09 -40.60
C GLY A 710 9.50 -20.70 -41.15
N ARG A 711 8.34 -20.13 -40.81
CA ARG A 711 7.98 -18.76 -41.19
C ARG A 711 8.83 -17.71 -40.47
N VAL A 712 9.11 -17.91 -39.19
CA VAL A 712 10.03 -17.04 -38.44
C VAL A 712 11.41 -17.03 -39.10
N ALA A 713 11.96 -18.20 -39.41
CA ALA A 713 13.25 -18.34 -40.08
C ALA A 713 13.25 -17.69 -41.47
N TYR A 714 12.20 -17.90 -42.26
CA TYR A 714 12.04 -17.29 -43.58
C TYR A 714 11.99 -15.76 -43.52
N LEU A 715 11.21 -15.18 -42.59
CA LEU A 715 11.12 -13.74 -42.42
C LEU A 715 12.42 -13.13 -41.86
N ALA A 716 13.13 -13.86 -41.00
CA ALA A 716 14.43 -13.45 -40.50
C ALA A 716 15.48 -13.40 -41.61
N TRP A 717 15.40 -14.33 -42.57
CA TRP A 717 16.30 -14.40 -43.73
C TRP A 717 15.97 -13.33 -44.79
N LEU A 718 14.69 -13.11 -45.09
CA LEU A 718 14.26 -12.22 -46.18
C LEU A 718 14.28 -10.73 -45.78
N HIS A 719 14.08 -10.43 -44.50
CA HIS A 719 14.09 -9.07 -43.98
C HIS A 719 15.15 -8.93 -42.89
N ASP A 720 14.75 -9.02 -41.62
CA ASP A 720 15.65 -9.04 -40.48
C ASP A 720 15.02 -9.82 -39.32
N PHE A 721 15.84 -10.17 -38.33
CA PHE A 721 15.38 -10.89 -37.14
C PHE A 721 14.29 -10.09 -36.40
N ARG A 722 14.36 -8.76 -36.41
CA ARG A 722 13.41 -7.90 -35.71
C ARG A 722 11.99 -8.02 -36.27
N ILE A 723 11.83 -7.97 -37.59
CA ILE A 723 10.54 -8.11 -38.29
C ILE A 723 9.97 -9.51 -38.07
N SER A 724 10.82 -10.55 -38.09
CA SER A 724 10.39 -11.92 -37.78
C SER A 724 9.81 -12.04 -36.36
N MET A 725 10.43 -11.38 -35.39
CA MET A 725 9.97 -11.35 -33.99
C MET A 725 8.72 -10.50 -33.81
N VAL A 726 8.58 -9.39 -34.54
CA VAL A 726 7.34 -8.60 -34.57
C VAL A 726 6.18 -9.47 -35.05
N TRP A 727 6.37 -10.24 -36.11
CA TRP A 727 5.36 -11.16 -36.64
C TRP A 727 5.02 -12.28 -35.64
N PHE A 728 6.03 -12.91 -35.05
CA PHE A 728 5.84 -14.00 -34.09
C PHE A 728 5.11 -13.55 -32.81
N VAL A 729 5.53 -12.41 -32.25
CA VAL A 729 4.91 -11.83 -31.06
C VAL A 729 3.48 -11.40 -31.36
N LYS A 730 3.22 -10.83 -32.55
CA LYS A 730 1.86 -10.52 -33.01
C LYS A 730 1.01 -11.79 -33.03
N LEU A 731 1.43 -12.85 -33.74
CA LEU A 731 0.72 -14.12 -33.85
C LEU A 731 0.29 -14.71 -32.50
N ILE A 732 1.19 -14.74 -31.51
CA ILE A 732 0.92 -15.32 -30.18
C ILE A 732 0.02 -14.42 -29.33
N THR A 733 0.12 -13.10 -29.50
CA THR A 733 -0.63 -12.15 -28.66
C THR A 733 -1.95 -11.71 -29.27
N ASP A 734 -2.20 -12.02 -30.54
CA ASP A 734 -3.43 -11.67 -31.26
C ASP A 734 -4.70 -12.15 -30.55
N PRO A 735 -4.80 -13.40 -30.05
CA PRO A 735 -5.98 -13.84 -29.32
C PRO A 735 -6.33 -12.98 -28.10
N PHE A 736 -5.32 -12.52 -27.35
CA PHE A 736 -5.54 -11.66 -26.18
C PHE A 736 -5.98 -10.25 -26.57
N THR A 737 -5.43 -9.72 -27.68
CA THR A 737 -5.80 -8.39 -28.16
C THR A 737 -7.17 -8.39 -28.85
N ASP A 738 -7.53 -9.45 -29.55
CA ASP A 738 -8.82 -9.63 -30.22
C ASP A 738 -9.98 -9.65 -29.22
N ILE A 739 -9.84 -10.36 -28.08
CA ILE A 739 -10.87 -10.34 -27.03
C ILE A 739 -11.08 -8.91 -26.52
N LYS A 740 -10.00 -8.18 -26.24
CA LYS A 740 -10.13 -6.79 -25.76
C LYS A 740 -10.74 -5.86 -26.80
N ALA A 741 -10.49 -6.12 -28.09
CA ALA A 741 -10.96 -5.30 -29.19
C ALA A 741 -12.43 -5.56 -29.53
N TYR A 742 -12.86 -6.83 -29.54
CA TYR A 742 -14.14 -7.26 -30.10
C TYR A 742 -15.19 -7.69 -29.07
N VAL A 743 -14.86 -7.75 -27.77
CA VAL A 743 -15.88 -7.97 -26.73
C VAL A 743 -16.88 -6.81 -26.73
N PRO A 744 -18.18 -7.07 -26.98
CA PRO A 744 -19.19 -6.01 -27.04
C PRO A 744 -19.45 -5.44 -25.64
N LYS A 745 -19.49 -4.12 -25.52
CA LYS A 745 -19.61 -3.40 -24.24
C LYS A 745 -21.05 -3.05 -23.88
N SER A 746 -22.00 -3.24 -24.80
CA SER A 746 -23.41 -2.93 -24.59
C SER A 746 -24.33 -3.92 -25.31
N ALA A 747 -25.57 -4.06 -24.83
CA ALA A 747 -26.59 -4.88 -25.48
C ALA A 747 -26.93 -4.40 -26.91
N ARG A 748 -26.71 -3.11 -27.21
CA ARG A 748 -26.88 -2.52 -28.54
C ARG A 748 -25.77 -2.99 -29.50
N GLU A 749 -24.54 -3.11 -29.02
CA GLU A 749 -23.43 -3.66 -29.81
C GLU A 749 -23.61 -5.16 -30.06
N TRP A 750 -24.15 -5.91 -29.08
CA TRP A 750 -24.53 -7.31 -29.31
C TRP A 750 -25.54 -7.48 -30.44
N ARG A 751 -26.46 -6.54 -30.63
CA ARG A 751 -27.44 -6.56 -31.74
C ARG A 751 -26.80 -6.35 -33.11
N ALA A 752 -25.63 -5.73 -33.20
CA ALA A 752 -24.91 -5.53 -34.47
C ALA A 752 -24.34 -6.84 -35.07
N PHE A 753 -24.32 -7.92 -34.29
CA PHE A 753 -23.85 -9.25 -34.73
C PHE A 753 -24.99 -10.16 -35.24
N LEU A 754 -26.26 -9.71 -35.19
CA LEU A 754 -27.41 -10.47 -35.67
C LEU A 754 -27.79 -10.03 -37.10
N PRO A 755 -28.16 -10.97 -38.00
CA PRO A 755 -28.58 -10.61 -39.36
C PRO A 755 -29.87 -9.76 -39.34
N PRO A 756 -30.05 -8.83 -40.29
CA PRO A 756 -31.24 -7.98 -40.35
C PRO A 756 -32.41 -8.80 -40.89
N TYR A 757 -33.13 -9.51 -40.00
CA TYR A 757 -34.45 -10.04 -40.31
C TYR A 757 -35.51 -9.28 -39.50
N ALA A 758 -36.23 -8.43 -40.23
CA ALA A 758 -37.60 -7.96 -40.02
C ALA A 758 -38.05 -7.73 -38.56
N VAL A 759 -37.89 -6.50 -38.08
CA VAL A 759 -38.94 -5.88 -37.27
C VAL A 759 -39.57 -4.84 -38.17
N SER A 760 -40.76 -5.15 -38.68
CA SER A 760 -41.61 -4.15 -39.33
C SER A 760 -41.75 -2.96 -38.38
N GLU A 761 -41.55 -1.75 -38.91
CA GLU A 761 -41.96 -0.52 -38.26
C GLU A 761 -43.45 -0.64 -37.89
N ALA A 762 -43.74 -0.93 -36.63
CA ALA A 762 -45.03 -0.64 -36.04
C ALA A 762 -45.10 0.89 -35.90
N SER A 763 -45.69 1.52 -36.91
CA SER A 763 -46.22 2.88 -36.86
C SER A 763 -47.06 3.06 -35.59
N PRO A 764 -46.88 4.16 -34.83
CA PRO A 764 -47.75 4.46 -33.72
C PRO A 764 -49.10 4.97 -34.28
N LYS A 765 -50.17 4.23 -34.03
CA LYS A 765 -51.54 4.77 -34.06
C LYS A 765 -52.14 4.66 -32.66
N HIS A 766 -52.36 5.84 -32.09
CA HIS A 766 -53.09 6.22 -30.87
C HIS A 766 -52.50 5.83 -29.52
#